data_AF-A0AAD5SYH6-F1
#
_entry.id   AF-A0AAD5SYH6-F1
#
_cell.length_a   1.000
_cell.length_b   1.000
_cell.length_c   1.000
_cell.angle_alpha   90.00
_cell.angle_beta   90.00
_cell.angle_gamma   90.00
#
_symmetry.space_group_name_H-M   'P 1'
#
loop_
_entity.id
_entity.type
_entity.pdbx_description
1 polymer ?
#
loop_
_entity_poly.entity_id
_entity_poly.type
_entity_poly.pdbx_seq_one_letter_code
_entity_poly.pdbx_strand_id
1 'polypeptide(L)'
;DPVLDLEIIHNELRLKDCELLTKHYESKGKEWVVKQKKDAREGNWTSKEIEVINSFQLITAKHLCNLSERDYARKKNKWLVKIKTWIDENHPSGTFENALSQLETDEEKNEYGAKIAAANEIASPTISVLPKIITIGYSALRLCYFFTCGPQELRCWTIRQGAKAPQAAGVIHTDFEKGFIMAEIMKYDDLIELGSEVAVKAAGKYMMKGRETVIGDGGPENSLPRETQQHKRQKVAATSATNLKILDIRDSSQNSLASATNLAPLIVSALTTKTKLFPTSSARFDRLQNAKTSPYHLSGALNDDYGREDIKIRSIPTLVLYDDEGLEIYDQITYVDEYYLTNAEMQILKDEGDEIVNACVGDGGVLIELGVGSMRKTKYLLDAIVKQKKRVTYYALDLSAQSLSSSLEPLAFNYPTVSFIGLLGTYDDSLSYIHTNIPRPRGSTRTLLWLGSSIGNYTREEAATFMNSVVTTAMESGDNFLCGIDRQNTPEIVKLAYDDPKGVTRAFVMNGLKHVEKILGTTKGSLFNENLFEYVSIANGDEGRHEAYYRSLTAQTIKIPSTPSTEYVSIALEKGELINIEYSVKYNPPEVQKLVNKAGLYWANQWTDKTRRYDLQCFQKTPFSLVGLPGLPQEEEQCVGVPNLLEFDEIFKVWQKLNKKNRDTISLTMIPKDGYLEKPISLRHPFIFYVGHLPAFMDIQISRCLKESLTEPVKYSEIFERGIDPDVDNPTICHPHSKVPDEWPPLSEIADYAEKCKARLRRVLKSCGDGKTASGLLARILWMAYEHYAMHLETFLYMLVQSPRMLPPKDVQIPMNLFRRNPSTVVPAPSAFLLKIPIPTGKNHIFVGHNDSEHKDATRVDNNSHVFGWDNEHPHRQERIPDGVISGKTKIQSRQVTIGEYRVFLESQQKNETNCFRDVNNANLKPASWTDDCKHVKTAFGLVEIDRVSNWPVYVSGMQAAAYAAEISAREGKQWRVPTEIELQCARTFLAGLFLANNMPSNVGFISWIPRDVGENEGFLPGNGWEITSTEMVEHAGDGKHDVVLGGSWATAPRIAFRSTFRNWYQRVYPFVFSGFRLVLDE
;
A
#
# COMPACT_ATOMS: atom_id res chain seq x y z
N ASP A 1 -29.00 -34.62 -25.74
CA ASP A 1 -28.68 -36.03 -26.08
C ASP A 1 -27.17 -36.02 -26.10
N PRO A 2 -26.47 -36.71 -25.20
CA PRO A 2 -25.02 -36.50 -25.03
C PRO A 2 -24.21 -36.67 -26.32
N VAL A 3 -24.69 -37.46 -27.29
CA VAL A 3 -24.03 -37.59 -28.61
C VAL A 3 -24.29 -36.35 -29.48
N LEU A 4 -25.54 -35.88 -29.52
CA LEU A 4 -25.92 -34.63 -30.17
C LEU A 4 -25.24 -33.41 -29.51
N ASP A 5 -25.12 -33.43 -28.19
CA ASP A 5 -24.48 -32.39 -27.38
C ASP A 5 -22.95 -32.41 -27.62
N LEU A 6 -22.33 -33.59 -27.79
CA LEU A 6 -20.93 -33.72 -28.22
C LEU A 6 -20.72 -33.19 -29.63
N GLU A 7 -21.63 -33.46 -30.57
CA GLU A 7 -21.58 -32.89 -31.93
C GLU A 7 -21.76 -31.37 -31.94
N ILE A 8 -22.67 -30.83 -31.12
CA ILE A 8 -22.89 -29.38 -30.99
C ILE A 8 -21.67 -28.73 -30.35
N ILE A 9 -21.17 -29.25 -29.22
CA ILE A 9 -19.96 -28.74 -28.55
C ILE A 9 -18.77 -28.81 -29.50
N HIS A 10 -18.58 -29.92 -30.21
CA HIS A 10 -17.50 -30.06 -31.17
C HIS A 10 -17.58 -29.02 -32.30
N ASN A 11 -18.78 -28.81 -32.85
CA ASN A 11 -19.00 -27.79 -33.88
C ASN A 11 -18.82 -26.35 -33.36
N GLU A 12 -19.30 -26.04 -32.15
CA GLU A 12 -19.14 -24.73 -31.52
C GLU A 12 -17.69 -24.41 -31.16
N LEU A 13 -16.96 -25.41 -30.62
CA LEU A 13 -15.53 -25.28 -30.32
C LEU A 13 -14.72 -25.02 -31.59
N ARG A 14 -15.02 -25.75 -32.68
CA ARG A 14 -14.38 -25.52 -33.97
C ARG A 14 -14.75 -24.15 -34.56
N LEU A 15 -16.00 -23.70 -34.41
CA LEU A 15 -16.43 -22.37 -34.87
C LEU A 15 -15.69 -21.24 -34.12
N LYS A 16 -15.48 -21.39 -32.80
CA LYS A 16 -14.66 -20.45 -32.02
C LYS A 16 -13.20 -20.44 -32.46
N ASP A 17 -12.61 -21.61 -32.71
CA ASP A 17 -11.26 -21.70 -33.27
C ASP A 17 -11.20 -21.08 -34.68
N CYS A 18 -12.26 -21.20 -35.49
CA CYS A 18 -12.37 -20.56 -36.80
C CYS A 18 -12.40 -19.03 -36.70
N GLU A 19 -13.19 -18.46 -35.79
CA GLU A 19 -13.25 -17.01 -35.57
C GLU A 19 -11.88 -16.44 -35.19
N LEU A 20 -11.15 -17.15 -34.32
CA LEU A 20 -9.82 -16.77 -33.84
C LEU A 20 -8.78 -16.82 -34.97
N LEU A 21 -8.82 -17.87 -35.81
CA LEU A 21 -7.92 -18.05 -36.95
C LEU A 21 -8.26 -17.13 -38.15
N THR A 22 -9.50 -16.63 -38.26
CA THR A 22 -9.92 -15.74 -39.35
C THR A 22 -9.26 -14.36 -39.26
N LYS A 23 -8.95 -13.89 -38.04
CA LYS A 23 -8.29 -12.59 -37.75
C LYS A 23 -6.77 -12.56 -37.98
N HIS A 24 -6.16 -13.68 -38.37
CA HIS A 24 -4.71 -13.79 -38.56
C HIS A 24 -4.34 -14.30 -39.98
N TYR A 25 -3.19 -13.87 -40.49
CA TYR A 25 -2.73 -14.15 -41.87
C TYR A 25 -2.19 -15.59 -42.02
N GLU A 26 -2.30 -16.11 -43.25
CA GLU A 26 -2.14 -17.49 -43.73
C GLU A 26 -1.21 -18.42 -42.95
N SER A 27 -1.81 -19.42 -42.28
CA SER A 27 -1.10 -20.59 -41.74
C SER A 27 -1.81 -21.87 -42.20
N LYS A 28 -1.06 -22.97 -42.33
CA LYS A 28 -1.58 -24.31 -42.63
C LYS A 28 -2.68 -24.74 -41.63
N GLY A 29 -2.62 -24.24 -40.39
CA GLY A 29 -3.66 -24.42 -39.37
C GLY A 29 -5.00 -23.77 -39.75
N LYS A 30 -4.99 -22.59 -40.38
CA LYS A 30 -6.20 -21.94 -40.91
C LYS A 30 -6.83 -22.75 -42.04
N GLU A 31 -6.03 -23.30 -42.95
CA GLU A 31 -6.54 -24.15 -44.03
C GLU A 31 -7.17 -25.46 -43.50
N TRP A 32 -6.54 -26.07 -42.49
CA TRP A 32 -7.01 -27.30 -41.87
C TRP A 32 -8.30 -27.10 -41.05
N VAL A 33 -8.33 -26.11 -40.16
CA VAL A 33 -9.45 -25.89 -39.23
C VAL A 33 -10.60 -25.15 -39.90
N VAL A 34 -10.31 -24.13 -40.71
CA VAL A 34 -11.34 -23.24 -41.29
C VAL A 34 -11.86 -23.76 -42.63
N LYS A 35 -10.98 -24.12 -43.58
CA LYS A 35 -11.41 -24.56 -44.92
C LYS A 35 -11.78 -26.04 -44.97
N GLN A 36 -10.93 -26.91 -44.42
CA GLN A 36 -11.16 -28.36 -44.44
C GLN A 36 -12.08 -28.83 -43.31
N LYS A 37 -12.43 -27.94 -42.37
CA LYS A 37 -13.36 -28.23 -41.28
C LYS A 37 -12.90 -29.39 -40.38
N LYS A 38 -11.58 -29.59 -40.24
CA LYS A 38 -10.98 -30.65 -39.42
C LYS A 38 -10.40 -30.10 -38.13
N ASP A 39 -10.43 -30.88 -37.06
CA ASP A 39 -9.89 -30.47 -35.78
C ASP A 39 -8.38 -30.25 -35.82
N ALA A 40 -7.87 -29.28 -35.07
CA ALA A 40 -6.43 -28.99 -35.02
C ALA A 40 -5.60 -30.22 -34.61
N ARG A 41 -6.15 -31.12 -33.80
CA ARG A 41 -5.48 -32.37 -33.37
C ARG A 41 -5.26 -33.40 -34.48
N GLU A 42 -6.03 -33.33 -35.57
CA GLU A 42 -5.98 -34.32 -36.66
C GLU A 42 -4.90 -34.00 -37.70
N GLY A 43 -4.31 -32.80 -37.62
CA GLY A 43 -3.27 -32.38 -38.55
C GLY A 43 -1.92 -33.02 -38.23
N ASN A 44 -1.19 -33.42 -39.27
CA ASN A 44 0.22 -33.76 -39.16
C ASN A 44 1.06 -32.47 -39.22
N TRP A 45 1.52 -32.03 -38.07
CA TRP A 45 2.27 -30.78 -37.88
C TRP A 45 3.76 -31.04 -37.70
N THR A 46 4.59 -30.21 -38.32
CA THR A 46 6.03 -30.13 -38.03
C THR A 46 6.29 -29.37 -36.72
N SER A 47 7.46 -29.54 -36.10
CA SER A 47 7.77 -28.88 -34.82
C SER A 47 7.63 -27.35 -34.85
N LYS A 48 8.01 -26.70 -35.96
CA LYS A 48 7.81 -25.25 -36.16
C LYS A 48 6.34 -24.87 -36.29
N GLU A 49 5.54 -25.70 -36.95
CA GLU A 49 4.09 -25.49 -37.07
C GLU A 49 3.39 -25.68 -35.71
N ILE A 50 3.86 -26.61 -34.88
CA ILE A 50 3.33 -26.84 -33.52
C ILE A 50 3.58 -25.63 -32.62
N GLU A 51 4.76 -25.01 -32.66
CA GLU A 51 5.04 -23.78 -31.89
C GLU A 51 4.07 -22.65 -32.25
N VAL A 52 3.79 -22.48 -33.54
CA VAL A 52 2.83 -21.50 -34.04
C VAL A 52 1.40 -21.88 -33.63
N ILE A 53 0.99 -23.14 -33.75
CA ILE A 53 -0.35 -23.62 -33.37
C ILE A 53 -0.60 -23.46 -31.87
N ASN A 54 0.39 -23.74 -31.03
CA ASN A 54 0.29 -23.61 -29.57
C ASN A 54 0.11 -22.14 -29.12
N SER A 55 0.59 -21.17 -29.90
CA SER A 55 0.36 -19.74 -29.62
C SER A 55 -1.12 -19.35 -29.69
N PHE A 56 -1.93 -20.09 -30.46
CA PHE A 56 -3.35 -19.81 -30.63
C PHE A 56 -4.25 -20.47 -29.58
N GLN A 57 -3.71 -21.38 -28.75
CA GLN A 57 -4.45 -22.09 -27.69
C GLN A 57 -5.78 -22.72 -28.18
N LEU A 58 -5.77 -23.30 -29.40
CA LEU A 58 -6.96 -23.85 -30.06
C LEU A 58 -7.65 -24.90 -29.17
N ILE A 59 -8.95 -24.75 -28.99
CA ILE A 59 -9.72 -25.58 -28.06
C ILE A 59 -9.92 -27.00 -28.64
N THR A 60 -9.95 -27.11 -29.97
CA THR A 60 -9.93 -28.38 -30.73
C THR A 60 -8.61 -29.17 -30.59
N ALA A 61 -7.69 -28.76 -29.72
CA ALA A 61 -6.49 -29.53 -29.38
C ALA A 61 -6.61 -30.36 -28.08
N LYS A 62 -7.71 -30.28 -27.31
CA LYS A 62 -7.86 -30.90 -25.96
C LYS A 62 -9.21 -31.64 -25.80
N HIS A 63 -9.29 -32.76 -25.06
CA HIS A 63 -10.55 -33.45 -24.73
C HIS A 63 -10.59 -34.07 -23.31
N LEU A 64 -11.74 -33.91 -22.62
CA LEU A 64 -12.17 -34.62 -21.41
C LEU A 64 -13.72 -34.71 -21.41
N CYS A 65 -14.29 -35.89 -21.15
CA CYS A 65 -15.74 -36.08 -20.98
C CYS A 65 -16.02 -36.42 -19.52
N ASN A 66 -16.91 -35.67 -18.86
CA ASN A 66 -17.25 -35.87 -17.45
C ASN A 66 -18.40 -36.88 -17.31
N LEU A 67 -18.31 -37.80 -16.36
CA LEU A 67 -19.39 -38.73 -15.99
C LEU A 67 -19.86 -38.45 -14.57
N SER A 68 -21.13 -38.72 -14.29
CA SER A 68 -21.61 -38.72 -12.91
C SER A 68 -20.99 -39.87 -12.13
N GLU A 69 -20.73 -39.66 -10.84
CA GLU A 69 -20.14 -40.64 -9.92
C GLU A 69 -20.93 -41.96 -9.87
N ARG A 70 -22.27 -41.86 -9.94
CA ARG A 70 -23.19 -42.99 -10.00
C ARG A 70 -23.03 -43.84 -11.26
N ASP A 71 -22.90 -43.20 -12.43
CA ASP A 71 -22.75 -43.91 -13.71
C ASP A 71 -21.35 -44.52 -13.87
N TYR A 72 -20.33 -43.84 -13.32
CA TYR A 72 -18.96 -44.31 -13.26
C TYR A 72 -18.84 -45.61 -12.46
N ALA A 73 -19.40 -45.62 -11.25
CA ALA A 73 -19.43 -46.78 -10.38
C ALA A 73 -20.13 -47.97 -11.06
N ARG A 74 -21.35 -47.76 -11.57
CA ARG A 74 -22.20 -48.82 -12.15
C ARG A 74 -21.71 -49.36 -13.49
N LYS A 75 -20.81 -48.65 -14.17
CA LYS A 75 -20.37 -48.92 -15.56
C LYS A 75 -21.56 -49.11 -16.53
N LYS A 76 -22.71 -48.53 -16.23
CA LYS A 76 -23.97 -48.69 -16.96
C LYS A 76 -24.71 -47.37 -17.02
N ASN A 77 -24.82 -46.82 -18.22
CA ASN A 77 -25.68 -45.69 -18.57
C ASN A 77 -26.11 -45.91 -20.03
N LYS A 78 -27.37 -45.59 -20.37
CA LYS A 78 -27.95 -45.77 -21.71
C LYS A 78 -27.16 -45.06 -22.83
N TRP A 79 -26.31 -44.10 -22.47
CA TRP A 79 -25.44 -43.34 -23.36
C TRP A 79 -24.01 -43.85 -23.40
N LEU A 80 -23.53 -44.62 -22.41
CA LEU A 80 -22.12 -45.06 -22.37
C LEU A 80 -21.73 -45.91 -23.57
N VAL A 81 -22.62 -46.80 -24.02
CA VAL A 81 -22.38 -47.61 -25.24
C VAL A 81 -22.32 -46.70 -26.46
N LYS A 82 -23.24 -45.75 -26.59
CA LYS A 82 -23.26 -44.81 -27.73
C LYS A 82 -22.06 -43.87 -27.74
N ILE A 83 -21.65 -43.37 -26.57
CA ILE A 83 -20.45 -42.53 -26.39
C ILE A 83 -19.20 -43.37 -26.67
N LYS A 84 -19.14 -44.62 -26.22
CA LYS A 84 -18.01 -45.52 -26.52
C LYS A 84 -17.95 -45.87 -28.00
N THR A 85 -19.08 -46.15 -28.65
CA THR A 85 -19.14 -46.35 -30.10
C THR A 85 -18.70 -45.10 -30.86
N TRP A 86 -19.19 -43.91 -30.48
CA TRP A 86 -18.74 -42.64 -31.06
C TRP A 86 -17.24 -42.39 -30.81
N ILE A 87 -16.71 -42.65 -29.61
CA ILE A 87 -15.29 -42.58 -29.30
C ILE A 87 -14.50 -43.63 -30.11
N ASP A 88 -14.95 -44.86 -30.24
CA ASP A 88 -14.21 -45.89 -30.98
C ASP A 88 -14.21 -45.62 -32.49
N GLU A 89 -15.28 -45.02 -33.02
CA GLU A 89 -15.40 -44.61 -34.43
C GLU A 89 -14.61 -43.33 -34.74
N ASN A 90 -14.45 -42.41 -33.77
CA ASN A 90 -13.80 -41.12 -33.98
C ASN A 90 -12.37 -41.01 -33.35
N HIS A 91 -12.09 -41.70 -32.24
CA HIS A 91 -10.89 -41.57 -31.38
C HIS A 91 -10.57 -42.82 -30.48
N PRO A 92 -9.60 -43.70 -30.80
CA PRO A 92 -9.41 -45.00 -30.12
C PRO A 92 -8.94 -45.04 -28.65
N SER A 93 -8.81 -43.92 -27.93
CA SER A 93 -8.23 -43.91 -26.57
C SER A 93 -8.95 -42.95 -25.62
N GLY A 94 -9.86 -43.49 -24.81
CA GLY A 94 -10.53 -42.75 -23.73
C GLY A 94 -10.77 -43.63 -22.50
N THR A 95 -10.34 -43.18 -21.32
CA THR A 95 -10.65 -43.80 -20.02
C THR A 95 -11.06 -42.71 -19.02
N PHE A 96 -11.96 -43.03 -18.09
CA PHE A 96 -12.69 -42.07 -17.23
C PHE A 96 -12.26 -42.16 -15.76
N GLU A 97 -12.07 -41.04 -15.04
CA GLU A 97 -12.25 -40.92 -13.58
C GLU A 97 -12.11 -39.46 -13.11
N ASN A 98 -12.89 -38.99 -12.11
CA ASN A 98 -12.74 -37.63 -11.54
C ASN A 98 -12.88 -37.57 -9.99
N ALA A 99 -12.86 -38.71 -9.29
CA ALA A 99 -13.01 -38.70 -7.82
C ALA A 99 -11.80 -39.30 -7.09
N LEU A 100 -11.21 -40.41 -7.57
CA LEU A 100 -10.02 -41.00 -6.94
C LEU A 100 -8.70 -40.25 -7.22
N SER A 101 -8.67 -39.33 -8.19
CA SER A 101 -7.45 -38.58 -8.54
C SER A 101 -7.06 -37.49 -7.54
N GLN A 102 -7.96 -37.14 -6.61
CA GLN A 102 -7.71 -36.15 -5.57
C GLN A 102 -7.29 -36.77 -4.23
N LEU A 103 -7.22 -38.09 -4.16
CA LEU A 103 -6.76 -38.83 -2.98
C LEU A 103 -5.29 -39.16 -3.16
N GLU A 104 -4.48 -38.96 -2.12
CA GLU A 104 -3.02 -38.99 -2.24
C GLU A 104 -2.46 -40.39 -1.97
N THR A 105 -3.08 -41.16 -1.08
CA THR A 105 -2.63 -42.52 -0.71
C THR A 105 -3.45 -43.64 -1.36
N ASP A 106 -2.84 -44.80 -1.55
CA ASP A 106 -3.53 -45.99 -2.08
C ASP A 106 -4.60 -46.51 -1.10
N GLU A 107 -4.42 -46.29 0.21
CA GLU A 107 -5.37 -46.64 1.26
C GLU A 107 -6.65 -45.78 1.17
N GLU A 108 -6.53 -44.46 1.03
CA GLU A 108 -7.68 -43.56 0.82
C GLU A 108 -8.42 -43.88 -0.47
N LYS A 109 -7.69 -44.19 -1.55
CA LYS A 109 -8.31 -44.57 -2.83
C LYS A 109 -9.10 -45.87 -2.72
N ASN A 110 -8.56 -46.85 -2.01
CA ASN A 110 -9.22 -48.14 -1.79
C ASN A 110 -10.45 -48.01 -0.88
N GLU A 111 -10.38 -47.18 0.17
CA GLU A 111 -11.51 -46.93 1.08
C GLU A 111 -12.64 -46.17 0.38
N TYR A 112 -12.31 -45.14 -0.40
CA TYR A 112 -13.29 -44.40 -1.20
C TYR A 112 -13.91 -45.27 -2.30
N GLY A 113 -13.09 -46.08 -2.98
CA GLY A 113 -13.55 -47.06 -3.97
C GLY A 113 -14.51 -48.11 -3.38
N ALA A 114 -14.32 -48.51 -2.13
CA ALA A 114 -15.22 -49.40 -1.39
C ALA A 114 -16.51 -48.69 -0.95
N LYS A 115 -16.42 -47.45 -0.47
CA LYS A 115 -17.59 -46.61 -0.11
C LYS A 115 -18.52 -46.36 -1.30
N ILE A 116 -17.97 -46.01 -2.46
CA ILE A 116 -18.75 -45.82 -3.69
C ILE A 116 -19.42 -47.13 -4.12
N ALA A 117 -18.69 -48.25 -4.05
CA ALA A 117 -19.25 -49.56 -4.42
C ALA A 117 -20.40 -49.95 -3.50
N ALA A 118 -20.27 -49.71 -2.19
CA ALA A 118 -21.33 -49.95 -1.20
C ALA A 118 -22.55 -49.05 -1.42
N ALA A 119 -22.35 -47.74 -1.64
CA ALA A 119 -23.44 -46.78 -1.86
C ALA A 119 -24.22 -47.02 -3.17
N ASN A 120 -23.66 -47.77 -4.11
CA ASN A 120 -24.28 -48.06 -5.41
C ASN A 120 -24.60 -49.55 -5.65
N GLU A 121 -24.54 -50.38 -4.60
CA GLU A 121 -24.85 -51.82 -4.62
C GLU A 121 -23.98 -52.64 -5.61
N ILE A 122 -22.66 -52.39 -5.61
CA ILE A 122 -21.69 -53.00 -6.53
C ILE A 122 -20.77 -53.95 -5.76
N ALA A 123 -20.68 -55.20 -6.23
CA ALA A 123 -19.99 -56.29 -5.52
C ALA A 123 -18.45 -56.20 -5.50
N SER A 124 -17.83 -55.22 -6.16
CA SER A 124 -16.38 -55.06 -6.21
C SER A 124 -15.99 -53.59 -6.03
N PRO A 125 -14.90 -53.28 -5.30
CA PRO A 125 -14.46 -51.90 -5.09
C PRO A 125 -14.11 -51.24 -6.42
N THR A 126 -14.45 -49.95 -6.54
CA THR A 126 -14.12 -49.16 -7.73
C THR A 126 -12.62 -48.87 -7.71
N ILE A 127 -11.86 -49.41 -8.65
CA ILE A 127 -10.40 -49.26 -8.74
C ILE A 127 -10.07 -48.06 -9.62
N SER A 128 -9.10 -47.24 -9.20
CA SER A 128 -8.68 -46.10 -10.00
C SER A 128 -8.12 -46.54 -11.35
N VAL A 129 -8.55 -45.85 -12.41
CA VAL A 129 -7.98 -46.01 -13.75
C VAL A 129 -6.97 -44.93 -14.09
N LEU A 130 -6.60 -44.07 -13.13
CA LEU A 130 -5.62 -43.01 -13.30
C LEU A 130 -4.24 -43.53 -13.79
N PRO A 131 -3.69 -44.65 -13.29
CA PRO A 131 -2.45 -45.21 -13.85
C PRO A 131 -2.59 -45.52 -15.35
N LYS A 132 -3.73 -46.08 -15.75
CA LYS A 132 -4.06 -46.32 -17.17
C LYS A 132 -4.18 -45.01 -17.96
N ILE A 133 -4.82 -43.98 -17.39
CA ILE A 133 -4.95 -42.66 -18.02
C ILE A 133 -3.58 -42.01 -18.21
N ILE A 134 -2.68 -42.10 -17.24
CA ILE A 134 -1.31 -41.57 -17.33
C ILE A 134 -0.54 -42.29 -18.43
N THR A 135 -0.56 -43.63 -18.47
CA THR A 135 0.12 -44.40 -19.51
C THR A 135 -0.45 -44.12 -20.90
N ILE A 136 -1.78 -44.09 -21.04
CA ILE A 136 -2.45 -43.79 -22.31
C ILE A 136 -2.18 -42.33 -22.72
N GLY A 137 -2.17 -41.39 -21.78
CA GLY A 137 -1.88 -39.98 -22.02
C GLY A 137 -0.44 -39.75 -22.47
N TYR A 138 0.54 -40.38 -21.81
CA TYR A 138 1.96 -40.32 -22.21
C TYR A 138 2.17 -40.94 -23.61
N SER A 139 1.54 -42.08 -23.89
CA SER A 139 1.59 -42.72 -25.20
C SER A 139 0.93 -41.85 -26.29
N ALA A 140 -0.28 -41.31 -26.03
CA ALA A 140 -1.01 -40.46 -26.96
C ALA A 140 -0.30 -39.14 -27.25
N LEU A 141 0.36 -38.55 -26.24
CA LEU A 141 1.16 -37.33 -26.38
C LEU A 141 2.59 -37.59 -26.88
N ARG A 142 2.96 -38.87 -27.07
CA ARG A 142 4.31 -39.34 -27.42
C ARG A 142 5.38 -38.75 -26.49
N LEU A 143 5.18 -38.88 -25.19
CA LEU A 143 6.08 -38.39 -24.14
C LEU A 143 6.87 -39.54 -23.52
N CYS A 144 8.13 -39.29 -23.16
CA CYS A 144 8.98 -40.19 -22.37
C CYS A 144 9.77 -39.40 -21.31
N TYR A 145 10.39 -40.11 -20.38
CA TYR A 145 11.16 -39.53 -19.27
C TYR A 145 12.66 -39.71 -19.47
N PHE A 146 13.44 -38.75 -18.99
CA PHE A 146 14.85 -38.95 -18.68
C PHE A 146 15.18 -38.27 -17.35
N PHE A 147 16.25 -38.72 -16.71
CA PHE A 147 16.69 -38.15 -15.44
C PHE A 147 18.04 -37.46 -15.62
N THR A 148 18.23 -36.28 -15.02
CA THR A 148 19.57 -35.76 -14.78
C THR A 148 20.15 -36.44 -13.56
N CYS A 149 21.44 -36.77 -13.58
CA CYS A 149 22.11 -37.42 -12.45
C CYS A 149 23.49 -36.80 -12.18
N GLY A 150 23.65 -36.11 -11.05
CA GLY A 150 24.92 -35.56 -10.61
C GLY A 150 24.92 -35.15 -9.13
N PRO A 151 26.07 -34.76 -8.56
CA PRO A 151 26.20 -34.45 -7.14
C PRO A 151 25.32 -33.29 -6.64
N GLN A 152 24.85 -32.43 -7.55
CA GLN A 152 24.09 -31.22 -7.26
C GLN A 152 22.62 -31.28 -7.72
N GLU A 153 22.24 -32.24 -8.58
CA GLU A 153 20.87 -32.32 -9.12
C GLU A 153 20.52 -33.75 -9.57
N LEU A 154 19.38 -34.25 -9.08
CA LEU A 154 18.74 -35.48 -9.56
C LEU A 154 17.27 -35.19 -9.83
N ARG A 155 16.88 -35.11 -11.10
CA ARG A 155 15.55 -34.60 -11.50
C ARG A 155 15.00 -35.34 -12.71
N CYS A 156 13.71 -35.65 -12.67
CA CYS A 156 12.98 -36.26 -13.78
C CYS A 156 12.45 -35.17 -14.72
N TRP A 157 12.66 -35.36 -16.02
CA TRP A 157 12.23 -34.45 -17.07
C TRP A 157 11.38 -35.20 -18.09
N THR A 158 10.33 -34.54 -18.58
CA THR A 158 9.46 -35.11 -19.62
C THR A 158 9.85 -34.51 -20.97
N ILE A 159 10.14 -35.36 -21.96
CA ILE A 159 10.48 -34.98 -23.33
C ILE A 159 9.57 -35.71 -24.31
N ARG A 160 9.51 -35.27 -25.57
CA ARG A 160 8.83 -36.04 -26.62
C ARG A 160 9.71 -37.21 -27.07
N GLN A 161 9.09 -38.36 -27.33
CA GLN A 161 9.76 -39.51 -27.90
C GLN A 161 10.39 -39.11 -29.26
N GLY A 162 11.67 -39.45 -29.44
CA GLY A 162 12.44 -39.03 -30.61
C GLY A 162 13.22 -37.72 -30.42
N ALA A 163 13.13 -37.06 -29.26
CA ALA A 163 13.91 -35.87 -28.97
C ALA A 163 15.42 -36.18 -28.94
N LYS A 164 16.20 -35.32 -29.60
CA LYS A 164 17.67 -35.40 -29.57
C LYS A 164 18.20 -34.85 -28.25
N ALA A 165 19.39 -35.29 -27.85
CA ALA A 165 20.02 -34.90 -26.59
C ALA A 165 20.13 -33.37 -26.37
N PRO A 166 20.40 -32.51 -27.39
CA PRO A 166 20.34 -31.06 -27.23
C PRO A 166 18.93 -30.54 -26.91
N GLN A 167 17.90 -31.12 -27.53
CA GLN A 167 16.50 -30.74 -27.31
C GLN A 167 16.05 -31.17 -25.91
N ALA A 168 16.49 -32.34 -25.45
CA ALA A 168 16.29 -32.78 -24.08
C ALA A 168 16.99 -31.85 -23.07
N ALA A 169 18.19 -31.37 -23.39
CA ALA A 169 18.88 -30.35 -22.60
C ALA A 169 18.15 -28.99 -22.60
N GLY A 170 17.50 -28.62 -23.71
CA GLY A 170 16.69 -27.42 -23.84
C GLY A 170 15.46 -27.39 -22.93
N VAL A 171 14.89 -28.55 -22.60
CA VAL A 171 13.81 -28.70 -21.61
C VAL A 171 14.28 -28.36 -20.19
N ILE A 172 15.58 -28.52 -19.90
CA ILE A 172 16.19 -28.10 -18.63
C ILE A 172 16.42 -26.59 -18.63
N HIS A 173 17.10 -26.09 -19.67
CA HIS A 173 17.34 -24.66 -19.89
C HIS A 173 17.77 -24.39 -21.34
N THR A 174 17.30 -23.28 -21.95
CA THR A 174 17.58 -22.96 -23.36
C THR A 174 19.07 -22.75 -23.68
N ASP A 175 19.88 -22.38 -22.68
CA ASP A 175 21.33 -22.23 -22.86
C ASP A 175 22.06 -23.57 -22.96
N PHE A 176 21.54 -24.64 -22.34
CA PHE A 176 22.12 -25.96 -22.48
C PHE A 176 21.89 -26.55 -23.87
N GLU A 177 20.79 -26.21 -24.54
CA GLU A 177 20.56 -26.59 -25.94
C GLU A 177 21.52 -25.86 -26.89
N LYS A 178 21.64 -24.52 -26.73
CA LYS A 178 22.54 -23.69 -27.55
C LYS A 178 24.01 -24.05 -27.36
N GLY A 179 24.40 -24.35 -26.12
CA GLY A 179 25.75 -24.72 -25.73
C GLY A 179 26.05 -26.22 -25.76
N PHE A 180 25.12 -27.07 -26.25
CA PHE A 180 25.24 -28.53 -26.10
C PHE A 180 26.49 -29.06 -26.83
N ILE A 181 27.37 -29.73 -26.09
CA ILE A 181 28.57 -30.37 -26.66
C ILE A 181 28.37 -31.89 -26.70
N MET A 182 28.07 -32.48 -25.54
CA MET A 182 27.99 -33.92 -25.36
C MET A 182 27.20 -34.24 -24.08
N ALA A 183 26.49 -35.37 -24.07
CA ALA A 183 25.87 -35.91 -22.88
C ALA A 183 26.57 -37.21 -22.44
N GLU A 184 26.66 -37.41 -21.14
CA GLU A 184 27.07 -38.66 -20.52
C GLU A 184 25.80 -39.44 -20.18
N ILE A 185 25.60 -40.61 -20.78
CA ILE A 185 24.35 -41.37 -20.72
C ILE A 185 24.60 -42.77 -20.16
N MET A 186 23.78 -43.19 -19.21
CA MET A 186 23.68 -44.59 -18.77
C MET A 186 22.21 -45.01 -18.69
N LYS A 187 21.92 -46.31 -18.80
CA LYS A 187 20.54 -46.80 -18.64
C LYS A 187 20.24 -47.06 -17.16
N TYR A 188 19.00 -46.80 -16.77
CA TYR A 188 18.52 -47.05 -15.42
C TYR A 188 18.61 -48.52 -15.03
N ASP A 189 18.17 -49.43 -15.90
CA ASP A 189 18.22 -50.87 -15.63
C ASP A 189 19.65 -51.35 -15.39
N ASP A 190 20.61 -50.84 -16.17
CA ASP A 190 22.04 -51.16 -16.00
C ASP A 190 22.60 -50.61 -14.68
N LEU A 191 22.13 -49.44 -14.23
CA LEU A 191 22.54 -48.85 -12.95
C LEU A 191 21.98 -49.63 -11.75
N ILE A 192 20.72 -50.08 -11.84
CA ILE A 192 20.09 -50.91 -10.81
C ILE A 192 20.73 -52.30 -10.75
N GLU A 193 20.96 -52.94 -11.90
CA GLU A 193 21.59 -54.26 -11.98
C GLU A 193 23.03 -54.25 -11.43
N LEU A 194 23.82 -53.22 -11.75
CA LEU A 194 25.25 -53.14 -11.40
C LEU A 194 25.52 -52.38 -10.10
N GLY A 195 24.50 -51.78 -9.48
CA GLY A 195 24.52 -51.18 -8.15
C GLY A 195 25.30 -49.87 -7.98
N SER A 196 26.11 -49.44 -8.95
CA SER A 196 26.82 -48.14 -8.90
C SER A 196 27.28 -47.62 -10.26
N GLU A 197 27.41 -46.29 -10.40
CA GLU A 197 27.95 -45.65 -11.62
C GLU A 197 29.37 -46.16 -11.97
N VAL A 198 30.19 -46.45 -10.95
CA VAL A 198 31.54 -46.98 -11.13
C VAL A 198 31.49 -48.38 -11.76
N ALA A 199 30.56 -49.22 -11.32
CA ALA A 199 30.35 -50.55 -11.88
C ALA A 199 29.78 -50.49 -13.32
N VAL A 200 28.86 -49.56 -13.61
CA VAL A 200 28.34 -49.31 -14.96
C VAL A 200 29.46 -48.86 -15.92
N LYS A 201 30.38 -48.00 -15.45
CA LYS A 201 31.57 -47.58 -16.20
C LYS A 201 32.54 -48.75 -16.43
N ALA A 202 32.80 -49.56 -15.41
CA ALA A 202 33.66 -50.73 -15.51
C ALA A 202 33.11 -51.80 -16.48
N ALA A 203 31.79 -51.95 -16.52
CA ALA A 203 31.08 -52.83 -17.45
C ALA A 203 30.97 -52.28 -18.89
N GLY A 204 31.48 -51.07 -19.16
CA GLY A 204 31.44 -50.44 -20.48
C GLY A 204 30.05 -49.96 -20.93
N LYS A 205 29.06 -49.92 -20.02
CA LYS A 205 27.68 -49.51 -20.31
C LYS A 205 27.44 -48.00 -20.10
N TYR A 206 28.46 -47.25 -19.68
CA TYR A 206 28.45 -45.79 -19.59
C TYR A 206 28.86 -45.16 -20.92
N MET A 207 28.01 -44.33 -21.50
CA MET A 207 28.18 -43.80 -22.86
C MET A 207 28.44 -42.30 -22.86
N MET A 208 29.27 -41.83 -23.79
CA MET A 208 29.38 -40.41 -24.12
C MET A 208 28.82 -40.20 -25.52
N LYS A 209 27.82 -39.34 -25.64
CA LYS A 209 26.93 -39.25 -26.80
C LYS A 209 26.78 -37.81 -27.29
N GLY A 210 26.93 -37.61 -28.60
CA GLY A 210 26.92 -36.30 -29.24
C GLY A 210 25.51 -35.81 -29.61
N ARG A 211 25.44 -34.65 -30.28
CA ARG A 211 24.22 -33.90 -30.63
C ARG A 211 23.12 -34.69 -31.34
N GLU A 212 23.48 -35.69 -32.15
CA GLU A 212 22.52 -36.48 -32.94
C GLU A 212 21.86 -37.62 -32.18
N THR A 213 22.20 -37.80 -30.90
CA THR A 213 21.70 -38.92 -30.10
C THR A 213 20.25 -38.69 -29.74
N VAL A 214 19.37 -39.61 -30.15
CA VAL A 214 17.97 -39.63 -29.71
C VAL A 214 17.89 -40.26 -28.33
N ILE A 215 17.27 -39.55 -27.38
CA ILE A 215 17.06 -40.06 -26.02
C ILE A 215 15.87 -41.02 -26.05
N GLY A 216 16.07 -42.26 -25.58
CA GLY A 216 15.04 -43.31 -25.56
C GLY A 216 14.95 -44.20 -26.82
N ASP A 217 15.76 -43.99 -27.87
CA ASP A 217 15.83 -44.88 -29.04
C ASP A 217 17.04 -45.81 -28.92
N GLY A 218 16.87 -47.10 -29.20
CA GLY A 218 17.97 -48.05 -29.09
C GLY A 218 17.97 -49.07 -30.21
N GLY A 219 18.40 -48.61 -31.37
CA GLY A 219 19.08 -49.43 -32.36
C GLY A 219 20.57 -49.60 -32.01
N PRO A 220 21.20 -50.71 -32.44
CA PRO A 220 22.60 -51.00 -32.16
C PRO A 220 23.50 -50.33 -33.20
N GLU A 221 23.94 -49.08 -33.00
CA GLU A 221 24.91 -48.48 -33.94
C GLU A 221 26.04 -47.66 -33.30
N ASN A 222 27.25 -48.09 -33.67
CA ASN A 222 28.54 -47.43 -33.76
C ASN A 222 29.12 -46.75 -32.49
N SER A 223 29.81 -47.55 -31.68
CA SER A 223 30.90 -47.09 -30.82
C SER A 223 32.06 -46.58 -31.69
N LEU A 224 32.49 -45.34 -31.49
CA LEU A 224 33.73 -44.82 -32.07
C LEU A 224 34.97 -45.54 -31.45
N PRO A 225 36.01 -45.90 -32.23
CA PRO A 225 37.19 -46.58 -31.72
C PRO A 225 37.98 -45.76 -30.68
N ARG A 226 38.56 -46.45 -29.69
CA ARG A 226 39.29 -45.87 -28.54
C ARG A 226 40.43 -44.91 -28.90
N GLU A 227 41.02 -45.01 -30.09
CA GLU A 227 42.21 -44.24 -30.46
C GLU A 227 41.95 -42.76 -30.78
N THR A 228 40.70 -42.36 -31.10
CA THR A 228 40.40 -40.94 -31.38
C THR A 228 40.07 -40.11 -30.13
N GLN A 229 39.91 -40.74 -28.95
CA GLN A 229 39.59 -40.03 -27.71
C GLN A 229 40.80 -39.39 -27.01
N GLN A 230 42.02 -39.86 -27.28
CA GLN A 230 43.22 -39.32 -26.62
C GLN A 230 43.66 -37.97 -27.20
N HIS A 231 43.44 -37.70 -28.50
CA HIS A 231 43.85 -36.44 -29.12
C HIS A 231 42.93 -35.23 -28.86
N LYS A 232 41.71 -35.42 -28.34
CA LYS A 232 40.83 -34.31 -27.93
C LYS A 232 40.94 -33.92 -26.46
N ARG A 233 41.59 -34.73 -25.61
CA ARG A 233 41.77 -34.42 -24.17
C ARG A 233 42.66 -33.21 -23.90
N GLN A 234 43.52 -32.81 -24.84
CA GLN A 234 44.46 -31.69 -24.65
C GLN A 234 43.98 -30.33 -25.21
N LYS A 235 42.73 -30.20 -25.68
CA LYS A 235 42.24 -28.92 -26.24
C LYS A 235 40.93 -28.35 -25.65
N VAL A 236 40.42 -28.90 -24.53
CA VAL A 236 39.18 -28.41 -23.88
C VAL A 236 39.42 -27.91 -22.44
N ALA A 237 40.67 -27.82 -21.99
CA ALA A 237 41.01 -27.19 -20.71
C ALA A 237 41.19 -25.66 -20.86
N ALA A 238 40.13 -24.95 -21.28
CA ALA A 238 39.98 -23.49 -21.15
C ALA A 238 38.66 -23.00 -21.79
N THR A 239 37.51 -23.36 -21.24
CA THR A 239 36.24 -22.58 -21.29
C THR A 239 35.19 -23.34 -20.50
N SER A 240 34.41 -22.65 -19.66
CA SER A 240 33.32 -23.27 -18.91
C SER A 240 32.23 -23.77 -19.87
N ALA A 241 32.15 -25.07 -20.09
CA ALA A 241 31.06 -25.70 -20.82
C ALA A 241 30.52 -26.88 -20.01
N THR A 242 29.21 -26.90 -19.81
CA THR A 242 28.50 -27.84 -18.92
C THR A 242 28.27 -29.18 -19.64
N ASN A 243 28.94 -30.24 -19.20
CA ASN A 243 28.60 -31.60 -19.63
C ASN A 243 27.33 -32.06 -18.90
N LEU A 244 26.32 -32.52 -19.63
CA LEU A 244 25.05 -32.96 -19.06
C LEU A 244 25.07 -34.49 -18.82
N LYS A 245 24.80 -34.93 -17.59
CA LYS A 245 24.66 -36.36 -17.24
C LYS A 245 23.19 -36.78 -17.27
N ILE A 246 22.90 -37.87 -17.98
CA ILE A 246 21.56 -38.39 -18.26
C ILE A 246 21.46 -39.87 -17.85
N LEU A 247 20.39 -40.23 -17.16
CA LEU A 247 19.97 -41.59 -16.90
C LEU A 247 18.71 -41.88 -17.72
N ASP A 248 18.82 -42.82 -18.65
CA ASP A 248 17.80 -43.17 -19.65
C ASP A 248 16.93 -44.34 -19.14
N ILE A 249 15.60 -44.20 -19.21
CA ILE A 249 14.63 -45.23 -18.75
C ILE A 249 13.77 -45.64 -19.93
N ARG A 250 13.67 -46.96 -20.15
CA ARG A 250 12.68 -47.52 -21.07
C ARG A 250 11.40 -47.88 -20.34
N ASP A 251 10.31 -47.68 -21.06
CA ASP A 251 8.97 -48.08 -20.68
C ASP A 251 8.86 -49.62 -20.63
N SER A 252 9.21 -50.23 -19.49
CA SER A 252 8.83 -51.61 -19.18
C SER A 252 8.82 -51.89 -17.67
N SER A 253 7.60 -51.97 -17.12
CA SER A 253 7.20 -52.49 -15.80
C SER A 253 7.48 -51.61 -14.56
N GLN A 254 6.51 -50.75 -14.21
CA GLN A 254 6.42 -50.04 -12.92
C GLN A 254 6.23 -50.94 -11.68
N ASN A 255 6.39 -52.26 -11.79
CA ASN A 255 6.25 -53.18 -10.65
C ASN A 255 7.51 -53.35 -9.80
N SER A 256 8.66 -52.78 -10.17
CA SER A 256 9.94 -53.00 -9.46
C SER A 256 10.32 -51.94 -8.41
N LEU A 257 9.56 -50.85 -8.27
CA LEU A 257 9.83 -49.81 -7.26
C LEU A 257 9.36 -50.17 -5.84
N ALA A 258 8.61 -51.27 -5.67
CA ALA A 258 8.06 -51.69 -4.39
C ALA A 258 8.97 -52.60 -3.53
N SER A 259 10.18 -52.97 -3.99
CA SER A 259 10.99 -54.01 -3.31
C SER A 259 12.42 -53.61 -2.88
N ALA A 260 12.77 -52.33 -2.80
CA ALA A 260 14.12 -51.89 -2.42
C ALA A 260 14.20 -51.38 -0.96
N THR A 261 14.03 -52.27 0.02
CA THR A 261 14.00 -51.94 1.47
C THR A 261 15.38 -51.88 2.16
N ASN A 262 16.51 -51.97 1.46
CA ASN A 262 17.83 -52.19 2.09
C ASN A 262 18.92 -51.15 1.77
N LEU A 263 18.64 -49.84 1.88
CA LEU A 263 19.68 -48.79 1.76
C LEU A 263 19.50 -47.59 2.71
N ALA A 264 18.78 -47.78 3.82
CA ALA A 264 18.42 -46.73 4.78
C ALA A 264 19.59 -45.96 5.46
N PRO A 265 20.81 -46.49 5.72
CA PRO A 265 21.79 -45.73 6.53
C PRO A 265 22.68 -44.74 5.78
N LEU A 266 22.86 -44.88 4.45
CA LEU A 266 23.74 -43.99 3.66
C LEU A 266 23.00 -42.81 3.04
N ILE A 267 21.67 -42.86 2.96
CA ILE A 267 20.82 -41.82 2.38
C ILE A 267 20.44 -40.76 3.44
N VAL A 268 20.38 -41.12 4.73
CA VAL A 268 20.00 -40.20 5.82
C VAL A 268 21.02 -39.06 6.04
N SER A 269 22.29 -39.26 5.69
CA SER A 269 23.33 -38.22 5.81
C SER A 269 23.28 -37.14 4.70
N ALA A 270 22.65 -37.43 3.55
CA ALA A 270 22.49 -36.49 2.44
C ALA A 270 21.11 -35.79 2.42
N LEU A 271 20.14 -36.28 3.20
CA LEU A 271 18.74 -35.83 3.19
C LEU A 271 18.47 -34.55 4.01
N THR A 272 19.46 -33.92 4.66
CA THR A 272 19.27 -32.64 5.37
C THR A 272 19.37 -31.39 4.49
N THR A 273 19.44 -31.52 3.15
CA THR A 273 19.35 -30.37 2.26
C THR A 273 18.50 -30.64 1.03
N LYS A 274 17.32 -30.01 1.03
CA LYS A 274 16.44 -29.68 -0.10
C LYS A 274 15.67 -30.84 -0.75
N THR A 275 14.61 -31.26 -0.09
CA THR A 275 13.42 -31.88 -0.69
C THR A 275 12.50 -30.79 -1.26
N LYS A 276 12.02 -30.93 -2.51
CA LYS A 276 10.68 -30.45 -2.94
C LYS A 276 10.12 -31.35 -4.05
N LEU A 277 9.17 -32.20 -3.67
CA LEU A 277 8.06 -32.68 -4.50
C LEU A 277 6.83 -31.84 -4.09
N PHE A 278 6.02 -31.40 -5.05
CA PHE A 278 4.84 -30.56 -4.83
C PHE A 278 3.54 -31.38 -4.85
N PRO A 279 2.64 -31.13 -3.90
CA PRO A 279 1.20 -31.06 -4.14
C PRO A 279 0.62 -29.69 -3.74
N THR A 280 -0.50 -29.35 -4.37
CA THR A 280 -1.30 -28.15 -4.15
C THR A 280 -2.01 -28.20 -2.79
N SER A 281 -1.32 -27.71 -1.76
CA SER A 281 -1.81 -27.06 -0.53
C SER A 281 -0.64 -27.03 0.45
N SER A 282 0.37 -26.19 0.18
CA SER A 282 1.56 -26.17 1.04
C SER A 282 1.80 -24.78 1.59
N ALA A 283 1.79 -24.69 2.93
CA ALA A 283 2.55 -23.66 3.62
C ALA A 283 3.98 -23.74 3.10
N ARG A 284 4.48 -22.63 2.55
CA ARG A 284 5.84 -22.57 1.99
C ARG A 284 6.77 -21.85 2.97
N PHE A 285 7.96 -22.39 3.18
CA PHE A 285 8.96 -21.78 4.06
C PHE A 285 10.12 -21.18 3.27
N ASP A 286 10.40 -19.89 3.50
CA ASP A 286 11.52 -19.18 2.87
C ASP A 286 12.44 -18.57 3.95
N ARG A 287 13.74 -18.90 3.90
CA ARG A 287 14.77 -18.29 4.76
C ARG A 287 15.34 -17.04 4.09
N LEU A 288 15.48 -15.96 4.85
CA LEU A 288 16.00 -14.68 4.35
C LEU A 288 17.54 -14.71 4.29
N GLN A 289 18.12 -14.18 3.20
CA GLN A 289 19.53 -14.37 2.81
C GLN A 289 20.57 -13.80 3.80
N ASN A 290 20.14 -13.01 4.78
CA ASN A 290 20.99 -12.30 5.74
C ASN A 290 20.61 -12.52 7.20
N ALA A 291 19.98 -13.64 7.56
CA ALA A 291 19.82 -14.06 8.96
C ALA A 291 21.19 -14.37 9.61
N LYS A 292 22.06 -13.37 9.70
CA LYS A 292 23.24 -13.38 10.56
C LYS A 292 22.69 -13.15 11.95
N THR A 293 22.58 -14.21 12.73
CA THR A 293 22.85 -14.11 14.17
C THR A 293 24.30 -13.63 14.30
N SER A 294 24.53 -12.33 14.14
CA SER A 294 25.82 -11.72 14.45
C SER A 294 25.78 -11.36 15.93
N PRO A 295 26.64 -11.93 16.78
CA PRO A 295 26.75 -11.53 18.20
C PRO A 295 27.24 -10.07 18.38
N TYR A 296 27.57 -9.38 17.30
CA TYR A 296 28.23 -8.08 17.31
C TYR A 296 27.27 -6.94 16.99
N HIS A 297 26.36 -6.66 17.92
CA HIS A 297 25.82 -5.31 18.13
C HIS A 297 25.73 -4.89 19.61
N LEU A 298 26.15 -5.75 20.55
CA LEU A 298 26.16 -5.43 21.98
C LEU A 298 27.34 -4.53 22.41
N SER A 299 28.42 -4.45 21.62
CA SER A 299 29.60 -3.66 22.00
C SER A 299 29.44 -2.13 21.79
N GLY A 300 28.31 -1.68 21.24
CA GLY A 300 27.94 -0.26 21.14
C GLY A 300 26.81 0.16 22.09
N ALA A 301 26.24 -0.76 22.87
CA ALA A 301 24.99 -0.56 23.61
C ALA A 301 25.16 -0.03 25.05
N LEU A 302 26.32 0.55 25.36
CA LEU A 302 26.54 1.35 26.58
C LEU A 302 26.96 2.76 26.17
N ASN A 303 26.09 3.48 25.46
CA ASN A 303 26.22 4.93 25.34
C ASN A 303 24.85 5.58 25.16
N ASP A 304 24.54 6.42 26.15
CA ASP A 304 23.95 7.77 26.04
C ASP A 304 22.88 7.97 24.96
N ASP A 305 21.59 7.93 25.36
CA ASP A 305 20.81 9.16 25.56
C ASP A 305 19.44 8.85 26.20
N TYR A 306 18.79 9.88 26.77
CA TYR A 306 17.34 10.17 26.77
C TYR A 306 16.88 10.98 28.01
N GLY A 307 16.60 12.27 27.79
CA GLY A 307 15.34 12.89 28.24
C GLY A 307 15.29 13.61 29.58
N ARG A 308 16.34 13.58 30.39
CA ARG A 308 16.65 14.63 31.38
C ARG A 308 18.13 14.88 31.25
N GLU A 309 18.55 16.12 30.95
CA GLU A 309 19.98 16.48 30.84
C GLU A 309 20.80 16.15 32.11
N ASP A 310 20.14 15.76 33.22
CA ASP A 310 20.75 15.56 34.52
C ASP A 310 20.82 14.10 35.05
N ILE A 311 20.25 13.07 34.40
CA ILE A 311 20.31 11.68 34.93
C ILE A 311 20.45 10.62 33.81
N LYS A 312 21.65 10.04 33.67
CA LYS A 312 21.91 8.86 32.82
C LYS A 312 21.44 7.59 33.52
N ILE A 313 20.40 6.94 33.00
CA ILE A 313 19.92 5.64 33.49
C ILE A 313 20.55 4.52 32.62
N ARG A 314 21.15 3.51 33.25
CA ARG A 314 21.68 2.34 32.52
C ARG A 314 20.54 1.51 31.93
N SER A 315 20.76 0.83 30.81
CA SER A 315 19.74 0.00 30.16
C SER A 315 20.26 -1.37 29.71
N ILE A 316 19.34 -2.33 29.55
CA ILE A 316 19.54 -3.62 28.90
C ILE A 316 18.54 -3.71 27.72
N PRO A 317 18.97 -4.14 26.51
CA PRO A 317 18.07 -4.21 25.36
C PRO A 317 16.88 -5.16 25.58
N THR A 318 15.67 -4.73 25.23
CA THR A 318 14.44 -5.53 25.40
C THR A 318 14.46 -6.87 24.65
N LEU A 319 15.26 -7.00 23.58
CA LEU A 319 15.41 -8.25 22.82
C LEU A 319 15.86 -9.44 23.70
N VAL A 320 16.54 -9.18 24.82
CA VAL A 320 16.96 -10.24 25.74
C VAL A 320 15.78 -10.92 26.43
N LEU A 321 14.57 -10.37 26.38
CA LEU A 321 13.39 -11.01 26.97
C LEU A 321 12.80 -12.13 26.09
N TYR A 322 13.20 -12.25 24.82
CA TYR A 322 12.50 -13.08 23.82
C TYR A 322 13.32 -14.28 23.34
N ASP A 323 13.95 -15.04 24.25
CA ASP A 323 14.38 -16.41 23.92
C ASP A 323 13.20 -17.40 23.97
N ASP A 324 13.46 -18.68 23.69
CA ASP A 324 12.40 -19.71 23.66
C ASP A 324 11.60 -19.75 24.98
N GLU A 325 12.27 -19.70 26.14
CA GLU A 325 11.62 -19.66 27.47
C GLU A 325 10.83 -18.35 27.67
N GLY A 326 11.42 -17.22 27.29
CA GLY A 326 10.75 -15.92 27.34
C GLY A 326 9.48 -15.85 26.48
N LEU A 327 9.51 -16.41 25.27
CA LEU A 327 8.35 -16.47 24.38
C LEU A 327 7.21 -17.32 24.96
N GLU A 328 7.53 -18.44 25.61
CA GLU A 328 6.54 -19.27 26.31
C GLU A 328 5.89 -18.51 27.49
N ILE A 329 6.68 -17.78 28.28
CA ILE A 329 6.15 -16.98 29.39
C ILE A 329 5.32 -15.80 28.85
N TYR A 330 5.77 -15.15 27.77
CA TYR A 330 5.00 -14.07 27.15
C TYR A 330 3.64 -14.57 26.64
N ASP A 331 3.57 -15.74 26.01
CA ASP A 331 2.29 -16.32 25.60
C ASP A 331 1.35 -16.48 26.80
N GLN A 332 1.85 -16.88 27.98
CA GLN A 332 1.07 -16.94 29.21
C GLN A 332 0.54 -15.56 29.66
N ILE A 333 1.34 -14.49 29.55
CA ILE A 333 0.89 -13.11 29.83
C ILE A 333 -0.35 -12.80 29.00
N THR A 334 -0.40 -13.24 27.74
CA THR A 334 -1.55 -12.96 26.86
C THR A 334 -2.87 -13.64 27.27
N TYR A 335 -2.86 -14.56 28.24
CA TYR A 335 -4.04 -15.19 28.83
C TYR A 335 -4.41 -14.61 30.20
N VAL A 336 -3.60 -13.71 30.75
CA VAL A 336 -3.90 -13.03 32.02
C VAL A 336 -4.91 -11.92 31.76
N ASP A 337 -6.03 -11.92 32.49
CA ASP A 337 -7.14 -10.97 32.28
C ASP A 337 -6.72 -9.50 32.51
N GLU A 338 -5.78 -9.30 33.43
CA GLU A 338 -5.17 -8.01 33.74
C GLU A 338 -4.46 -7.40 32.53
N TYR A 339 -3.87 -8.22 31.64
CA TYR A 339 -3.26 -7.78 30.39
C TYR A 339 -4.33 -7.52 29.32
N TYR A 340 -5.07 -6.43 29.49
CA TYR A 340 -6.27 -6.12 28.71
C TYR A 340 -6.05 -6.05 27.18
N LEU A 341 -4.83 -5.78 26.73
CA LEU A 341 -4.51 -5.46 25.33
C LEU A 341 -4.90 -6.60 24.39
N THR A 342 -4.52 -7.84 24.74
CA THR A 342 -4.83 -9.03 23.92
C THR A 342 -6.33 -9.21 23.76
N ASN A 343 -7.09 -9.12 24.85
CA ASN A 343 -8.53 -9.32 24.83
C ASN A 343 -9.27 -8.19 24.10
N ALA A 344 -8.80 -6.95 24.26
CA ALA A 344 -9.36 -5.80 23.55
C ALA A 344 -9.11 -5.90 22.03
N GLU A 345 -7.89 -6.23 21.61
CA GLU A 345 -7.56 -6.42 20.20
C GLU A 345 -8.33 -7.61 19.59
N MET A 346 -8.41 -8.74 20.28
CA MET A 346 -9.19 -9.90 19.83
C MET A 346 -10.69 -9.59 19.72
N GLN A 347 -11.24 -8.78 20.61
CA GLN A 347 -12.64 -8.32 20.51
C GLN A 347 -12.85 -7.51 19.23
N ILE A 348 -11.95 -6.58 18.91
CA ILE A 348 -12.03 -5.78 17.68
C ILE A 348 -11.97 -6.69 16.45
N LEU A 349 -10.96 -7.56 16.37
CA LEU A 349 -10.76 -8.46 15.23
C LEU A 349 -11.96 -9.41 15.03
N LYS A 350 -12.60 -9.84 16.12
CA LYS A 350 -13.78 -10.70 16.07
C LYS A 350 -15.04 -9.94 15.64
N ASP A 351 -15.29 -8.77 16.23
CA ASP A 351 -16.52 -8.00 15.99
C ASP A 351 -16.48 -7.28 14.63
N GLU A 352 -15.30 -6.79 14.22
CA GLU A 352 -15.10 -5.93 13.03
C GLU A 352 -14.28 -6.60 11.91
N GLY A 353 -13.90 -7.87 12.04
CA GLY A 353 -13.04 -8.58 11.08
C GLY A 353 -13.54 -8.54 9.64
N ASP A 354 -14.86 -8.65 9.45
CA ASP A 354 -15.48 -8.52 8.12
C ASP A 354 -15.26 -7.13 7.51
N GLU A 355 -15.37 -6.08 8.31
CA GLU A 355 -15.12 -4.72 7.86
C GLU A 355 -13.64 -4.50 7.55
N ILE A 356 -12.75 -4.90 8.45
CA ILE A 356 -11.30 -4.77 8.28
C ILE A 356 -10.86 -5.42 6.96
N VAL A 357 -11.33 -6.64 6.69
CA VAL A 357 -11.03 -7.35 5.44
C VAL A 357 -11.63 -6.64 4.23
N ASN A 358 -12.83 -6.08 4.32
CA ASN A 358 -13.41 -5.28 3.22
C ASN A 358 -12.64 -3.99 2.94
N ALA A 359 -12.18 -3.32 3.98
CA ALA A 359 -11.47 -2.06 3.89
C ALA A 359 -10.04 -2.26 3.38
N CYS A 360 -9.34 -3.27 3.92
CA CYS A 360 -7.89 -3.38 3.77
C CYS A 360 -7.46 -4.49 2.78
N VAL A 361 -8.26 -5.55 2.60
CA VAL A 361 -7.81 -6.77 1.89
C VAL A 361 -8.65 -7.01 0.62
N GLY A 362 -8.03 -6.78 -0.54
CA GLY A 362 -8.63 -7.06 -1.86
C GLY A 362 -8.64 -8.55 -2.23
N ASP A 363 -9.48 -8.95 -3.19
CA ASP A 363 -9.41 -10.29 -3.80
C ASP A 363 -8.13 -10.42 -4.64
N GLY A 364 -7.42 -11.52 -4.45
CA GLY A 364 -6.05 -11.70 -4.96
C GLY A 364 -5.01 -10.89 -4.18
N GLY A 365 -5.37 -10.33 -3.02
CA GLY A 365 -4.50 -9.50 -2.19
C GLY A 365 -3.42 -10.28 -1.44
N VAL A 366 -2.51 -9.53 -0.84
CA VAL A 366 -1.40 -10.05 -0.04
C VAL A 366 -1.51 -9.49 1.37
N LEU A 367 -1.44 -10.37 2.37
CA LEU A 367 -1.46 -10.04 3.79
C LEU A 367 -0.11 -10.43 4.39
N ILE A 368 0.59 -9.52 5.04
CA ILE A 368 1.94 -9.76 5.60
C ILE A 368 1.90 -9.41 7.07
N GLU A 369 2.04 -10.40 7.94
CA GLU A 369 2.07 -10.18 9.38
C GLU A 369 3.48 -10.11 9.92
N LEU A 370 3.81 -8.99 10.55
CA LEU A 370 5.07 -8.74 11.23
C LEU A 370 4.96 -9.25 12.67
N GLY A 371 5.58 -10.40 12.95
CA GLY A 371 5.57 -10.99 14.29
C GLY A 371 4.28 -11.75 14.58
N VAL A 372 4.15 -12.94 14.00
CA VAL A 372 2.90 -13.71 13.98
C VAL A 372 2.46 -14.29 15.34
N GLY A 373 3.43 -14.65 16.20
CA GLY A 373 3.15 -15.24 17.51
C GLY A 373 2.25 -16.49 17.42
N SER A 374 1.28 -16.62 18.33
CA SER A 374 0.41 -17.82 18.45
C SER A 374 -0.78 -17.88 17.48
N MET A 375 -0.87 -16.98 16.48
CA MET A 375 -1.94 -16.94 15.45
C MET A 375 -3.39 -16.79 15.96
N ARG A 376 -3.61 -16.74 17.28
CA ARG A 376 -4.94 -16.66 17.93
C ARG A 376 -5.75 -15.45 17.47
N LYS A 377 -5.06 -14.35 17.19
CA LYS A 377 -5.65 -13.06 16.78
C LYS A 377 -5.97 -13.07 15.29
N THR A 378 -4.98 -13.46 14.48
CA THR A 378 -5.04 -13.46 13.01
C THR A 378 -6.14 -14.36 12.46
N LYS A 379 -6.48 -15.44 13.17
CA LYS A 379 -7.59 -16.32 12.83
C LYS A 379 -8.87 -15.55 12.47
N TYR A 380 -9.25 -14.50 13.20
CA TYR A 380 -10.49 -13.77 12.92
C TYR A 380 -10.47 -13.07 11.55
N LEU A 381 -9.31 -12.58 11.10
CA LEU A 381 -9.15 -12.01 9.76
C LEU A 381 -9.18 -13.10 8.69
N LEU A 382 -8.56 -14.26 8.95
CA LEU A 382 -8.59 -15.41 8.02
C LEU A 382 -10.02 -15.97 7.85
N ASP A 383 -10.76 -16.09 8.94
CA ASP A 383 -12.18 -16.48 8.94
C ASP A 383 -13.02 -15.50 8.10
N ALA A 384 -12.81 -14.19 8.27
CA ALA A 384 -13.47 -13.16 7.48
C ALA A 384 -13.08 -13.21 5.98
N ILE A 385 -11.81 -13.46 5.65
CA ILE A 385 -11.34 -13.64 4.27
C ILE A 385 -12.06 -14.81 3.59
N VAL A 386 -12.14 -15.97 4.26
CA VAL A 386 -12.80 -17.17 3.73
C VAL A 386 -14.31 -16.94 3.61
N LYS A 387 -14.94 -16.33 4.62
CA LYS A 387 -16.36 -15.96 4.61
C LYS A 387 -16.71 -15.08 3.41
N GLN A 388 -15.82 -14.15 3.06
CA GLN A 388 -15.97 -13.26 1.92
C GLN A 388 -15.48 -13.86 0.59
N LYS A 389 -15.01 -15.12 0.60
CA LYS A 389 -14.52 -15.86 -0.57
C LYS A 389 -13.36 -15.16 -1.31
N LYS A 390 -12.55 -14.38 -0.59
CA LYS A 390 -11.37 -13.72 -1.14
C LYS A 390 -10.21 -14.71 -1.23
N ARG A 391 -9.49 -14.68 -2.35
CA ARG A 391 -8.20 -15.38 -2.50
C ARG A 391 -7.10 -14.48 -1.97
N VAL A 392 -6.34 -14.95 -0.99
CA VAL A 392 -5.29 -14.14 -0.35
C VAL A 392 -4.01 -14.96 -0.19
N THR A 393 -2.86 -14.33 -0.40
CA THR A 393 -1.58 -14.89 0.03
C THR A 393 -1.18 -14.26 1.36
N TYR A 394 -1.10 -15.07 2.40
CA TYR A 394 -0.72 -14.66 3.74
C TYR A 394 0.74 -15.03 4.04
N TYR A 395 1.53 -14.03 4.40
CA TYR A 395 2.92 -14.16 4.82
C TYR A 395 3.01 -13.97 6.33
N ALA A 396 3.53 -14.97 7.05
CA ALA A 396 3.81 -14.89 8.48
C ALA A 396 5.30 -14.73 8.71
N LEU A 397 5.70 -13.65 9.35
CA LEU A 397 7.08 -13.42 9.79
C LEU A 397 7.26 -13.82 11.25
N ASP A 398 8.29 -14.60 11.54
CA ASP A 398 8.70 -14.96 12.90
C ASP A 398 10.21 -15.18 12.99
N LEU A 399 10.75 -15.14 14.22
CA LEU A 399 12.13 -15.49 14.55
C LEU A 399 12.33 -17.00 14.72
N SER A 400 11.26 -17.76 14.98
CA SER A 400 11.31 -19.20 15.22
C SER A 400 10.79 -20.03 14.05
N ALA A 401 11.67 -20.86 13.50
CA ALA A 401 11.29 -21.80 12.44
C ALA A 401 10.27 -22.85 12.91
N GLN A 402 10.38 -23.26 14.18
CA GLN A 402 9.49 -24.22 14.80
C GLN A 402 8.09 -23.63 15.02
N SER A 403 8.00 -22.38 15.49
CA SER A 403 6.73 -21.69 15.69
C SER A 403 5.97 -21.51 14.38
N LEU A 404 6.65 -21.09 13.31
CA LEU A 404 6.05 -20.96 11.99
C LEU A 404 5.57 -22.30 11.42
N SER A 405 6.38 -23.35 11.51
CA SER A 405 6.00 -24.67 10.98
C SER A 405 4.79 -25.24 11.72
N SER A 406 4.83 -25.20 13.06
CA SER A 406 3.75 -25.71 13.91
C SER A 406 2.44 -24.93 13.76
N SER A 407 2.52 -23.63 13.47
CA SER A 407 1.35 -22.76 13.35
C SER A 407 0.74 -22.78 11.94
N LEU A 408 1.53 -22.85 10.87
CA LEU A 408 1.02 -22.70 9.50
C LEU A 408 0.54 -24.01 8.87
N GLU A 409 1.23 -25.13 9.11
CA GLU A 409 0.89 -26.43 8.49
C GLU A 409 -0.56 -26.87 8.79
N PRO A 410 -1.07 -26.79 10.03
CA PRO A 410 -2.45 -27.20 10.33
C PRO A 410 -3.51 -26.25 9.75
N LEU A 411 -3.14 -25.01 9.44
CA LEU A 411 -4.10 -23.98 8.99
C LEU A 411 -4.41 -24.10 7.49
N ALA A 412 -3.48 -24.60 6.67
CA ALA A 412 -3.66 -24.69 5.22
C ALA A 412 -4.93 -25.47 4.83
N PHE A 413 -5.30 -26.50 5.61
CA PHE A 413 -6.52 -27.28 5.41
C PHE A 413 -7.81 -26.52 5.76
N ASN A 414 -7.74 -25.61 6.72
CA ASN A 414 -8.92 -24.90 7.24
C ASN A 414 -9.26 -23.63 6.44
N TYR A 415 -8.30 -23.08 5.67
CA TYR A 415 -8.50 -21.86 4.88
C TYR A 415 -8.16 -22.09 3.40
N PRO A 416 -9.04 -22.77 2.63
CA PRO A 416 -8.73 -23.20 1.26
C PRO A 416 -8.55 -22.05 0.25
N THR A 417 -8.99 -20.83 0.59
CA THR A 417 -8.77 -19.64 -0.24
C THR A 417 -7.52 -18.85 0.15
N VAL A 418 -6.77 -19.30 1.16
CA VAL A 418 -5.58 -18.62 1.67
C VAL A 418 -4.34 -19.47 1.39
N SER A 419 -3.34 -18.86 0.75
CA SER A 419 -2.01 -19.46 0.58
C SER A 419 -1.09 -18.97 1.69
N PHE A 420 -0.46 -19.87 2.44
CA PHE A 420 0.39 -19.53 3.59
C PHE A 420 1.88 -19.58 3.22
N ILE A 421 2.63 -18.56 3.64
CA ILE A 421 4.09 -18.50 3.47
C ILE A 421 4.74 -18.06 4.79
N GLY A 422 5.64 -18.89 5.32
CA GLY A 422 6.45 -18.55 6.49
C GLY A 422 7.76 -17.85 6.08
N LEU A 423 8.04 -16.72 6.71
CA LEU A 423 9.27 -15.94 6.57
C LEU A 423 10.05 -16.02 7.88
N LEU A 424 11.29 -16.54 7.82
CA LEU A 424 12.17 -16.62 8.99
C LEU A 424 13.20 -15.49 8.96
N GLY A 425 13.10 -14.56 9.90
CA GLY A 425 14.05 -13.46 10.06
C GLY A 425 13.51 -12.31 10.91
N THR A 426 14.28 -11.24 11.00
CA THR A 426 13.91 -10.01 11.72
C THR A 426 12.95 -9.14 10.89
N TYR A 427 12.41 -8.08 11.50
CA TYR A 427 11.66 -7.06 10.76
C TYR A 427 12.49 -6.49 9.61
N ASP A 428 13.73 -6.06 9.85
CA ASP A 428 14.60 -5.46 8.83
C ASP A 428 14.90 -6.42 7.65
N ASP A 429 15.14 -7.71 7.95
CA ASP A 429 15.31 -8.73 6.92
C ASP A 429 14.08 -8.83 6.02
N SER A 430 12.89 -8.76 6.62
CA SER A 430 11.62 -8.90 5.93
C SER A 430 11.31 -7.72 5.01
N LEU A 431 11.63 -6.48 5.42
CA LEU A 431 11.28 -5.28 4.66
C LEU A 431 11.94 -5.26 3.28
N SER A 432 13.23 -5.58 3.21
CA SER A 432 13.98 -5.70 1.95
C SER A 432 13.46 -6.85 1.08
N TYR A 433 13.07 -7.96 1.72
CA TYR A 433 12.50 -9.11 1.02
C TYR A 433 11.13 -8.81 0.43
N ILE A 434 10.25 -8.12 1.16
CA ILE A 434 8.91 -7.72 0.70
C ILE A 434 9.03 -6.89 -0.58
N HIS A 435 9.92 -5.89 -0.59
CA HIS A 435 10.14 -5.04 -1.76
C HIS A 435 10.52 -5.83 -3.02
N THR A 436 11.43 -6.79 -2.85
CA THR A 436 12.10 -7.45 -3.98
C THR A 436 11.37 -8.70 -4.47
N ASN A 437 10.75 -9.45 -3.55
CA ASN A 437 10.28 -10.81 -3.80
C ASN A 437 8.77 -10.98 -3.65
N ILE A 438 8.06 -10.04 -3.03
CA ILE A 438 6.61 -10.12 -2.85
C ILE A 438 5.94 -9.16 -3.84
N PRO A 439 5.56 -9.64 -5.04
CA PRO A 439 5.00 -8.78 -6.07
C PRO A 439 3.66 -8.21 -5.62
N ARG A 440 3.40 -6.95 -5.96
CA ARG A 440 2.06 -6.38 -5.84
C ARG A 440 1.10 -7.07 -6.82
N PRO A 441 -0.01 -7.66 -6.36
CA PRO A 441 -0.99 -8.27 -7.25
C PRO A 441 -1.67 -7.21 -8.12
N ARG A 442 -1.90 -7.51 -9.40
CA ARG A 442 -2.52 -6.57 -10.34
C ARG A 442 -3.97 -6.29 -9.91
N GLY A 443 -4.27 -5.03 -9.57
CA GLY A 443 -5.61 -4.61 -9.16
C GLY A 443 -5.93 -4.84 -7.67
N SER A 444 -4.92 -5.22 -6.85
CA SER A 444 -5.06 -5.32 -5.40
C SER A 444 -3.90 -4.61 -4.68
N THR A 445 -4.03 -4.47 -3.37
CA THR A 445 -3.05 -3.88 -2.46
C THR A 445 -2.41 -4.96 -1.60
N ARG A 446 -1.25 -4.63 -1.02
CA ARG A 446 -0.65 -5.37 0.08
C ARG A 446 -1.13 -4.75 1.40
N THR A 447 -1.36 -5.59 2.40
CA THR A 447 -1.68 -5.14 3.76
C THR A 447 -0.64 -5.72 4.70
N LEU A 448 0.10 -4.84 5.36
CA LEU A 448 1.02 -5.21 6.44
C LEU A 448 0.24 -5.17 7.76
N LEU A 449 0.43 -6.18 8.60
CA LEU A 449 -0.15 -6.27 9.94
C LEU A 449 0.97 -6.12 10.97
N TRP A 450 0.79 -5.19 11.90
CA TRP A 450 1.63 -5.04 13.08
C TRP A 450 0.75 -4.99 14.31
N LEU A 451 0.29 -6.17 14.72
CA LEU A 451 -0.70 -6.38 15.76
C LEU A 451 -0.06 -6.35 17.15
N GLY A 452 -0.88 -6.18 18.18
CA GLY A 452 -0.43 -6.04 19.57
C GLY A 452 0.10 -4.64 19.88
N SER A 453 0.87 -4.51 20.96
CA SER A 453 1.39 -3.21 21.42
C SER A 453 2.86 -2.98 21.07
N SER A 454 3.38 -3.65 20.03
CA SER A 454 4.80 -3.57 19.67
C SER A 454 5.27 -2.16 19.33
N ILE A 455 4.38 -1.31 18.80
CA ILE A 455 4.67 0.11 18.58
C ILE A 455 4.97 0.88 19.87
N GLY A 456 4.47 0.40 21.01
CA GLY A 456 4.74 0.96 22.33
C GLY A 456 6.18 0.72 22.79
N ASN A 457 6.88 -0.26 22.21
CA ASN A 457 8.25 -0.60 22.63
C ASN A 457 9.30 0.37 22.08
N TYR A 458 8.86 1.31 21.25
CA TYR A 458 9.66 2.38 20.68
C TYR A 458 9.28 3.69 21.35
N THR A 459 10.25 4.60 21.49
CA THR A 459 9.90 6.01 21.71
C THR A 459 9.05 6.51 20.53
N ARG A 460 8.31 7.61 20.74
CA ARG A 460 7.46 8.21 19.69
C ARG A 460 8.26 8.52 18.41
N GLU A 461 9.53 8.91 18.54
CA GLU A 461 10.40 9.23 17.40
C GLU A 461 10.93 7.99 16.69
N GLU A 462 11.34 6.97 17.45
CA GLU A 462 11.79 5.70 16.89
C GLU A 462 10.64 4.98 16.20
N ALA A 463 9.42 5.02 16.77
CA ALA A 463 8.22 4.47 16.15
C ALA A 463 7.97 5.13 14.78
N ALA A 464 8.02 6.46 14.70
CA ALA A 464 7.87 7.19 13.45
C ALA A 464 8.94 6.82 12.42
N THR A 465 10.19 6.66 12.87
CA THR A 465 11.33 6.29 12.04
C THR A 465 11.18 4.88 11.49
N PHE A 466 10.77 3.93 12.32
CA PHE A 466 10.50 2.56 11.90
C PHE A 466 9.32 2.50 10.92
N MET A 467 8.20 3.14 11.22
CA MET A 467 7.07 3.19 10.27
C MET A 467 7.48 3.82 8.94
N ASN A 468 8.32 4.86 8.95
CA ASN A 468 8.87 5.44 7.73
C ASN A 468 9.77 4.46 6.97
N SER A 469 10.58 3.64 7.66
CA SER A 469 11.39 2.60 7.01
C SER A 469 10.51 1.56 6.31
N VAL A 470 9.41 1.13 6.95
CA VAL A 470 8.40 0.24 6.34
C VAL A 470 7.79 0.89 5.09
N VAL A 471 7.41 2.16 5.18
CA VAL A 471 6.81 2.92 4.08
C VAL A 471 7.76 3.05 2.89
N THR A 472 9.02 3.38 3.15
CA THR A 472 10.02 3.67 2.11
C THR A 472 10.57 2.41 1.46
N THR A 473 10.69 1.31 2.21
CA THR A 473 11.28 0.07 1.72
C THR A 473 10.22 -0.92 1.24
N ALA A 474 9.18 -1.20 2.02
CA ALA A 474 8.29 -2.34 1.79
C ALA A 474 6.95 -1.98 1.11
N MET A 475 6.49 -0.72 1.20
CA MET A 475 5.16 -0.33 0.71
C MET A 475 5.17 0.37 -0.65
N GLU A 476 4.08 0.25 -1.39
CA GLU A 476 3.74 1.04 -2.58
C GLU A 476 2.49 1.89 -2.32
N SER A 477 2.24 2.90 -3.17
CA SER A 477 1.02 3.71 -3.09
C SER A 477 -0.23 2.84 -3.04
N GLY A 478 -1.10 3.09 -2.06
CA GLY A 478 -2.34 2.34 -1.83
C GLY A 478 -2.18 1.10 -0.94
N ASP A 479 -0.96 0.66 -0.63
CA ASP A 479 -0.75 -0.40 0.34
C ASP A 479 -1.13 0.05 1.75
N ASN A 480 -1.68 -0.89 2.52
CA ASN A 480 -2.21 -0.65 3.86
C ASN A 480 -1.24 -1.15 4.93
N PHE A 481 -1.27 -0.50 6.08
CA PHE A 481 -0.55 -0.87 7.28
C PHE A 481 -1.50 -0.83 8.48
N LEU A 482 -1.93 -2.01 8.91
CA LEU A 482 -2.85 -2.19 10.02
C LEU A 482 -2.03 -2.37 11.30
N CYS A 483 -2.17 -1.44 12.24
CA CYS A 483 -1.36 -1.37 13.44
C CYS A 483 -2.24 -1.33 14.69
N GLY A 484 -1.83 -2.09 15.70
CA GLY A 484 -2.40 -2.05 17.03
C GLY A 484 -1.90 -0.86 17.84
N ILE A 485 -2.81 -0.03 18.35
CA ILE A 485 -2.51 1.19 19.10
C ILE A 485 -3.12 1.07 20.50
N ASP A 486 -2.25 0.99 21.51
CA ASP A 486 -2.66 1.03 22.91
C ASP A 486 -2.93 2.47 23.34
N ARG A 487 -4.14 2.74 23.81
CA ARG A 487 -4.54 4.10 24.19
C ARG A 487 -3.92 4.51 25.51
N GLN A 488 -3.81 5.81 25.72
CA GLN A 488 -3.49 6.36 27.03
C GLN A 488 -4.64 6.08 28.03
N ASN A 489 -4.51 4.96 28.74
CA ASN A 489 -5.39 4.52 29.81
C ASN A 489 -4.93 5.08 31.17
N THR A 490 -5.72 4.90 32.24
CA THR A 490 -5.31 5.39 33.56
C THR A 490 -4.05 4.63 34.05
N PRO A 491 -3.16 5.29 34.81
CA PRO A 491 -1.93 4.66 35.29
C PRO A 491 -2.16 3.35 36.06
N GLU A 492 -3.29 3.20 36.75
CA GLU A 492 -3.64 2.01 37.52
C GLU A 492 -3.92 0.81 36.61
N ILE A 493 -4.68 1.02 35.53
CA ILE A 493 -4.98 -0.02 34.53
C ILE A 493 -3.70 -0.42 33.81
N VAL A 494 -2.88 0.56 33.42
CA VAL A 494 -1.59 0.30 32.78
C VAL A 494 -0.67 -0.47 33.72
N LYS A 495 -0.53 -0.05 34.98
CA LYS A 495 0.31 -0.76 35.95
C LYS A 495 -0.13 -2.20 36.12
N LEU A 496 -1.44 -2.44 36.29
CA LEU A 496 -1.97 -3.78 36.50
C LEU A 496 -1.71 -4.72 35.31
N ALA A 497 -1.73 -4.20 34.08
CA ALA A 497 -1.41 -4.99 32.89
C ALA A 497 0.05 -5.46 32.86
N TYR A 498 0.99 -4.64 33.34
CA TYR A 498 2.43 -4.95 33.28
C TYR A 498 3.03 -5.38 34.63
N ASP A 499 2.21 -5.46 35.69
CA ASP A 499 2.60 -5.93 37.03
C ASP A 499 1.47 -6.81 37.56
N ASP A 500 1.27 -7.94 36.88
CA ASP A 500 0.15 -8.82 37.17
C ASP A 500 0.32 -9.49 38.54
N PRO A 501 -0.78 -9.65 39.32
CA PRO A 501 -0.70 -10.25 40.65
C PRO A 501 -0.23 -11.72 40.65
N LYS A 502 -0.29 -12.40 39.50
CA LYS A 502 0.17 -13.79 39.35
C LYS A 502 1.69 -13.87 39.15
N GLY A 503 2.37 -12.75 38.93
CA GLY A 503 3.81 -12.65 38.79
C GLY A 503 4.35 -13.17 37.45
N VAL A 504 3.50 -13.31 36.43
CA VAL A 504 3.90 -13.85 35.11
C VAL A 504 4.79 -12.85 34.36
N THR A 505 4.42 -11.57 34.35
CA THR A 505 5.21 -10.48 33.77
C THR A 505 6.54 -10.32 34.51
N ARG A 506 6.53 -10.45 35.84
CA ARG A 506 7.77 -10.49 36.62
C ARG A 506 8.67 -11.65 36.19
N ALA A 507 8.13 -12.85 36.01
CA ALA A 507 8.92 -14.00 35.56
C ALA A 507 9.51 -13.78 34.16
N PHE A 508 8.74 -13.19 33.25
CA PHE A 508 9.18 -12.81 31.90
C PHE A 508 10.35 -11.83 31.93
N VAL A 509 10.23 -10.75 32.72
CA VAL A 509 11.29 -9.76 32.86
C VAL A 509 12.55 -10.40 33.47
N MET A 510 12.40 -11.16 34.56
CA MET A 510 13.56 -11.77 35.24
C MET A 510 14.27 -12.84 34.39
N ASN A 511 13.57 -13.49 33.45
CA ASN A 511 14.19 -14.40 32.48
C ASN A 511 15.27 -13.70 31.64
N GLY A 512 15.11 -12.40 31.35
CA GLY A 512 16.08 -11.62 30.58
C GLY A 512 17.51 -11.68 31.12
N LEU A 513 17.70 -11.69 32.44
CA LEU A 513 19.03 -11.81 33.06
C LEU A 513 19.71 -13.14 32.70
N LYS A 514 18.94 -14.24 32.69
CA LYS A 514 19.44 -15.57 32.29
C LYS A 514 19.79 -15.60 30.81
N HIS A 515 18.96 -14.97 29.97
CA HIS A 515 19.21 -14.96 28.53
C HIS A 515 20.44 -14.13 28.17
N VAL A 516 20.72 -13.02 28.87
CA VAL A 516 21.98 -12.27 28.70
C VAL A 516 23.20 -13.18 28.92
N GLU A 517 23.19 -14.02 29.96
CA GLU A 517 24.29 -14.96 30.22
C GLU A 517 24.49 -15.94 29.06
N LYS A 518 23.39 -16.44 28.48
CA LYS A 518 23.38 -17.34 27.33
C LYS A 518 23.93 -16.66 26.07
N ILE A 519 23.53 -15.41 25.79
CA ILE A 519 24.04 -14.63 24.66
C ILE A 519 25.55 -14.40 24.79
N LEU A 520 26.03 -14.10 26.00
CA LEU A 520 27.44 -13.86 26.27
C LEU A 520 28.27 -15.15 26.39
N GLY A 521 27.65 -16.33 26.27
CA GLY A 521 28.33 -17.61 26.37
C GLY A 521 28.88 -17.91 27.77
N THR A 522 28.30 -17.31 28.81
CA THR A 522 28.72 -17.49 30.20
C THR A 522 27.93 -18.60 30.88
N THR A 523 28.45 -19.12 31.99
CA THR A 523 27.76 -20.14 32.79
C THR A 523 26.55 -19.51 33.48
N LYS A 524 25.41 -20.22 33.50
CA LYS A 524 24.20 -19.77 34.20
C LYS A 524 24.50 -19.40 35.66
N GLY A 525 24.06 -18.20 36.08
CA GLY A 525 24.26 -17.62 37.41
C GLY A 525 25.66 -17.06 37.66
N SER A 526 26.51 -16.94 36.64
CA SER A 526 27.88 -16.42 36.80
C SER A 526 28.01 -14.90 36.66
N LEU A 527 27.11 -14.26 35.92
CA LEU A 527 27.05 -12.80 35.78
C LEU A 527 25.99 -12.19 36.68
N PHE A 528 24.82 -12.82 36.75
CA PHE A 528 23.67 -12.30 37.48
C PHE A 528 23.19 -13.30 38.53
N ASN A 529 23.17 -12.87 39.79
CA ASN A 529 22.39 -13.56 40.82
C ASN A 529 21.01 -12.90 40.87
N GLU A 530 20.00 -13.57 40.31
CA GLU A 530 18.62 -13.08 40.22
C GLU A 530 18.04 -12.63 41.58
N ASN A 531 18.48 -13.24 42.69
CA ASN A 531 18.02 -12.87 44.03
C ASN A 531 18.54 -11.50 44.51
N LEU A 532 19.50 -10.90 43.81
CA LEU A 532 20.02 -9.56 44.07
C LEU A 532 19.34 -8.49 43.20
N PHE A 533 18.34 -8.88 42.40
CA PHE A 533 17.57 -7.98 41.56
C PHE A 533 16.07 -8.11 41.88
N GLU A 534 15.37 -6.99 41.83
CA GLU A 534 13.90 -6.98 41.81
C GLU A 534 13.38 -6.32 40.53
N TYR A 535 12.20 -6.77 40.09
CA TYR A 535 11.45 -6.12 39.03
C TYR A 535 10.73 -4.90 39.59
N VAL A 536 10.87 -3.75 38.93
CA VAL A 536 10.15 -2.51 39.26
C VAL A 536 9.32 -2.08 38.05
N SER A 537 8.00 -1.95 38.28
CA SER A 537 7.00 -1.49 37.32
C SER A 537 6.53 -0.08 37.67
N ILE A 538 6.67 0.86 36.73
CA ILE A 538 6.22 2.25 36.88
C ILE A 538 5.24 2.57 35.74
N ALA A 539 4.03 3.01 36.10
CA ALA A 539 3.10 3.60 35.14
C ALA A 539 3.23 5.13 35.21
N ASN A 540 3.92 5.70 34.23
CA ASN A 540 4.20 7.13 34.15
C ASN A 540 3.06 7.81 33.37
N GLY A 541 2.10 8.39 34.10
CA GLY A 541 0.94 9.06 33.52
C GLY A 541 1.29 10.32 32.71
N ASP A 542 2.30 11.06 33.15
CA ASP A 542 2.74 12.32 32.52
C ASP A 542 3.37 12.07 31.15
N GLU A 543 4.24 11.05 31.05
CA GLU A 543 4.87 10.63 29.78
C GLU A 543 3.96 9.72 28.94
N GLY A 544 2.85 9.26 29.51
CA GLY A 544 1.92 8.32 28.89
C GLY A 544 2.57 6.97 28.54
N ARG A 545 3.33 6.38 29.46
CA ARG A 545 4.03 5.11 29.21
C ARG A 545 4.16 4.23 30.46
N HIS A 546 4.31 2.93 30.26
CA HIS A 546 4.83 2.02 31.26
C HIS A 546 6.36 1.92 31.15
N GLU A 547 7.03 1.73 32.28
CA GLU A 547 8.48 1.63 32.39
C GLU A 547 8.83 0.40 33.24
N ALA A 548 9.70 -0.47 32.70
CA ALA A 548 10.21 -1.67 33.36
C ALA A 548 11.69 -1.51 33.73
N TYR A 549 12.03 -1.83 34.98
CA TYR A 549 13.40 -1.77 35.48
C TYR A 549 13.80 -3.01 36.27
N TYR A 550 15.10 -3.33 36.25
CA TYR A 550 15.74 -4.10 37.32
C TYR A 550 16.23 -3.12 38.38
N ARG A 551 15.94 -3.37 39.66
CA ARG A 551 16.58 -2.65 40.76
C ARG A 551 17.60 -3.56 41.43
N SER A 552 18.82 -3.05 41.59
CA SER A 552 19.86 -3.73 42.37
C SER A 552 19.52 -3.65 43.87
N LEU A 553 19.38 -4.78 44.56
CA LEU A 553 19.04 -4.82 45.99
C LEU A 553 20.25 -4.56 46.90
N THR A 554 21.46 -4.68 46.35
CA THR A 554 22.74 -4.49 47.03
C THR A 554 23.71 -3.73 46.12
N ALA A 555 24.75 -3.12 46.69
CA ALA A 555 25.87 -2.69 45.86
C ALA A 555 26.61 -3.94 45.34
N GLN A 556 26.81 -4.04 44.03
CA GLN A 556 27.42 -5.22 43.39
C GLN A 556 28.19 -4.84 42.13
N THR A 557 29.12 -5.70 41.70
CA THR A 557 29.88 -5.48 40.46
C THR A 557 29.65 -6.65 39.51
N ILE A 558 29.09 -6.35 38.34
CA ILE A 558 28.92 -7.32 37.25
C ILE A 558 30.20 -7.30 36.41
N LYS A 559 30.74 -8.47 36.08
CA LYS A 559 31.95 -8.61 35.26
C LYS A 559 31.62 -9.19 33.90
N ILE A 560 31.43 -8.34 32.91
CA ILE A 560 31.08 -8.75 31.55
C ILE A 560 32.35 -9.12 30.78
N PRO A 561 32.45 -10.30 30.14
CA PRO A 561 33.59 -10.64 29.30
C PRO A 561 33.65 -9.73 28.07
N SER A 562 34.80 -9.10 27.82
CA SER A 562 35.03 -8.27 26.63
C SER A 562 35.47 -9.14 25.47
N THR A 563 34.65 -9.36 24.45
CA THR A 563 35.10 -10.09 23.25
C THR A 563 35.75 -9.12 22.24
N PRO A 564 36.95 -9.41 21.68
CA PRO A 564 37.69 -10.69 21.69
C PRO A 564 38.84 -10.79 22.72
N SER A 565 38.91 -9.97 23.77
CA SER A 565 39.99 -10.01 24.77
C SER A 565 39.69 -10.94 25.95
N THR A 566 40.70 -11.26 26.77
CA THR A 566 40.52 -11.94 28.07
C THR A 566 40.17 -10.95 29.20
N GLU A 567 39.88 -9.69 28.87
CA GLU A 567 39.59 -8.64 29.84
C GLU A 567 38.09 -8.61 30.17
N TYR A 568 37.77 -8.22 31.40
CA TYR A 568 36.39 -8.06 31.84
C TYR A 568 36.07 -6.58 31.97
N VAL A 569 34.94 -6.15 31.42
CA VAL A 569 34.33 -4.85 31.73
C VAL A 569 33.60 -5.00 33.06
N SER A 570 34.07 -4.26 34.07
CA SER A 570 33.43 -4.24 35.39
C SER A 570 32.40 -3.12 35.46
N ILE A 571 31.15 -3.47 35.69
CA ILE A 571 30.04 -2.53 35.88
C ILE A 571 29.69 -2.53 37.36
N ALA A 572 30.01 -1.43 38.05
CA ALA A 572 29.57 -1.22 39.44
C ALA A 572 28.13 -0.73 39.45
N LEU A 573 27.29 -1.40 40.24
CA LEU A 573 25.92 -1.04 40.53
C LEU A 573 25.80 -0.64 42.00
N GLU A 574 25.14 0.48 42.26
CA GLU A 574 24.79 0.91 43.62
C GLU A 574 23.54 0.18 44.15
N LYS A 575 23.39 0.15 45.47
CA LYS A 575 22.15 -0.34 46.08
C LYS A 575 21.00 0.59 45.70
N GLY A 576 19.95 0.04 45.11
CA GLY A 576 18.76 0.76 44.68
C GLY A 576 18.84 1.31 43.26
N GLU A 577 19.99 1.16 42.57
CA GLU A 577 20.17 1.60 41.19
C GLU A 577 19.17 0.89 40.25
N LEU A 578 18.53 1.67 39.38
CA LEU A 578 17.58 1.18 38.37
C LEU A 578 18.29 0.99 37.03
N ILE A 579 18.03 -0.15 36.40
CA ILE A 579 18.49 -0.49 35.05
C ILE A 579 17.24 -0.65 34.19
N ASN A 580 17.07 0.22 33.20
CA ASN A 580 15.93 0.18 32.29
C ASN A 580 15.97 -1.06 31.38
N ILE A 581 14.78 -1.59 31.07
CA ILE A 581 14.62 -2.82 30.27
C ILE A 581 13.71 -2.57 29.08
N GLU A 582 12.58 -1.94 29.33
CA GLU A 582 11.53 -1.74 28.35
C GLU A 582 10.73 -0.49 28.70
N TYR A 583 10.30 0.21 27.66
CA TYR A 583 9.21 1.16 27.72
C TYR A 583 8.03 0.60 26.96
N SER A 584 6.81 0.90 27.42
CA SER A 584 5.61 0.68 26.64
C SER A 584 4.78 1.95 26.56
N VAL A 585 5.00 2.72 25.48
CA VAL A 585 4.34 3.98 25.17
C VAL A 585 2.87 3.75 24.83
N LYS A 586 2.02 4.64 25.33
CA LYS A 586 0.59 4.72 25.07
C LYS A 586 0.31 5.98 24.26
N TYR A 587 -0.68 5.91 23.38
CA TYR A 587 -0.94 6.98 22.42
C TYR A 587 -2.33 7.60 22.62
N ASN A 588 -2.41 8.91 22.45
CA ASN A 588 -3.67 9.61 22.21
C ASN A 588 -3.84 9.98 20.71
N PRO A 589 -5.05 10.32 20.22
CA PRO A 589 -5.28 10.56 18.80
C PRO A 589 -4.39 11.66 18.15
N PRO A 590 -4.12 12.80 18.81
CA PRO A 590 -3.14 13.78 18.31
C PRO A 590 -1.73 13.21 18.10
N GLU A 591 -1.24 12.41 19.04
CA GLU A 591 0.08 11.77 18.94
C GLU A 591 0.15 10.77 17.78
N VAL A 592 -0.89 9.97 17.59
CA VAL A 592 -1.00 9.07 16.43
C VAL A 592 -0.95 9.87 15.12
N GLN A 593 -1.70 10.95 15.01
CA GLN A 593 -1.71 11.76 13.79
C GLN A 593 -0.30 12.32 13.48
N LYS A 594 0.43 12.80 14.50
CA LYS A 594 1.82 13.24 14.35
C LYS A 594 2.74 12.12 13.89
N LEU A 595 2.63 10.96 14.52
CA LEU A 595 3.39 9.74 14.21
C LEU A 595 3.19 9.33 12.74
N VAL A 596 1.94 9.23 12.31
CA VAL A 596 1.53 8.83 10.95
C VAL A 596 2.00 9.84 9.91
N ASN A 597 1.88 11.14 10.20
CA ASN A 597 2.38 12.20 9.32
C ASN A 597 3.91 12.14 9.16
N LYS A 598 4.66 11.98 10.26
CA LYS A 598 6.12 11.83 10.24
C LYS A 598 6.55 10.55 9.51
N ALA A 599 5.74 9.51 9.57
CA ALA A 599 5.96 8.27 8.83
C ALA A 599 5.70 8.38 7.31
N GLY A 600 4.99 9.41 6.85
CA GLY A 600 4.57 9.56 5.44
C GLY A 600 3.35 8.70 5.08
N LEU A 601 2.42 8.54 6.03
CA LEU A 601 1.22 7.73 5.90
C LEU A 601 -0.04 8.60 5.98
N TYR A 602 -1.16 8.08 5.47
CA TYR A 602 -2.51 8.61 5.62
C TYR A 602 -3.29 7.76 6.63
N TRP A 603 -3.99 8.39 7.56
CA TRP A 603 -4.86 7.67 8.50
C TRP A 603 -6.21 7.40 7.85
N ALA A 604 -6.40 6.16 7.40
CA ALA A 604 -7.57 5.77 6.62
C ALA A 604 -8.75 5.31 7.48
N ASN A 605 -8.52 4.43 8.46
CA ASN A 605 -9.60 3.85 9.28
C ASN A 605 -9.15 3.56 10.72
N GLN A 606 -10.13 3.41 11.61
CA GLN A 606 -9.95 3.07 13.02
C GLN A 606 -11.11 2.20 13.51
N TRP A 607 -10.77 1.17 14.28
CA TRP A 607 -11.70 0.32 15.02
C TRP A 607 -11.29 0.31 16.48
N THR A 608 -12.27 0.38 17.38
CA THR A 608 -12.04 0.53 18.83
C THR A 608 -12.80 -0.54 19.59
N ASP A 609 -12.21 -1.06 20.66
CA ASP A 609 -12.88 -2.01 21.54
C ASP A 609 -14.04 -1.35 22.32
N LYS A 610 -14.95 -2.16 22.87
CA LYS A 610 -16.15 -1.64 23.57
C LYS A 610 -15.82 -0.81 24.81
N THR A 611 -14.67 -1.06 25.44
CA THR A 611 -14.20 -0.31 26.61
C THR A 611 -13.33 0.90 26.24
N ARG A 612 -13.08 1.14 24.95
CA ARG A 612 -12.33 2.30 24.43
C ARG A 612 -10.91 2.42 24.97
N ARG A 613 -10.28 1.29 25.28
CA ARG A 613 -8.90 1.18 25.82
C ARG A 613 -7.85 0.87 24.75
N TYR A 614 -8.27 0.36 23.60
CA TYR A 614 -7.37 -0.09 22.53
C TYR A 614 -7.97 0.18 21.16
N ASP A 615 -7.13 0.50 20.18
CA ASP A 615 -7.51 0.68 18.79
C ASP A 615 -6.75 -0.27 17.87
N LEU A 616 -7.43 -0.71 16.82
CA LEU A 616 -6.79 -1.19 15.61
C LEU A 616 -6.95 -0.11 14.55
N GLN A 617 -5.85 0.33 13.94
CA GLN A 617 -5.86 1.46 13.02
C GLN A 617 -5.24 1.11 11.69
N CYS A 618 -5.87 1.52 10.59
CA CYS A 618 -5.37 1.33 9.24
C CYS A 618 -4.74 2.63 8.74
N PHE A 619 -3.46 2.55 8.46
CA PHE A 619 -2.70 3.59 7.77
C PHE A 619 -2.45 3.16 6.32
N GLN A 620 -2.32 4.11 5.40
CA GLN A 620 -2.08 3.82 3.99
C GLN A 620 -0.91 4.65 3.47
N LYS A 621 -0.07 4.05 2.62
CA LYS A 621 0.95 4.81 1.89
C LYS A 621 0.26 5.67 0.83
N THR A 622 0.41 6.98 0.96
CA THR A 622 -0.22 7.94 0.04
C THR A 622 0.42 7.87 -1.36
N PRO A 623 -0.35 8.21 -2.41
CA PRO A 623 0.19 8.33 -3.77
C PRO A 623 1.19 9.46 -3.95
N PHE A 624 1.14 10.46 -3.08
CA PHE A 624 1.99 11.64 -3.07
C PHE A 624 2.06 12.23 -1.66
N SER A 625 3.02 13.11 -1.41
CA SER A 625 3.03 13.96 -0.21
C SER A 625 3.35 15.39 -0.58
N LEU A 626 2.48 16.33 -0.21
CA LEU A 626 2.75 17.77 -0.29
C LEU A 626 3.24 18.33 1.06
N VAL A 627 3.41 17.48 2.07
CA VAL A 627 3.78 17.83 3.45
C VAL A 627 5.17 17.29 3.74
N GLY A 628 5.97 18.06 4.50
CA GLY A 628 7.31 17.63 4.91
C GLY A 628 8.34 17.62 3.77
N LEU A 629 8.06 18.25 2.63
CA LEU A 629 9.02 18.38 1.53
C LEU A 629 10.14 19.37 1.91
N PRO A 630 11.41 19.07 1.57
CA PRO A 630 12.52 20.00 1.80
C PRO A 630 12.24 21.31 1.05
N GLY A 631 12.14 22.43 1.77
CA GLY A 631 11.84 23.74 1.17
C GLY A 631 10.41 24.27 1.39
N LEU A 632 9.57 23.54 2.12
CA LEU A 632 8.27 24.02 2.57
C LEU A 632 8.33 24.50 4.03
N PRO A 633 7.81 25.69 4.36
CA PRO A 633 7.63 26.12 5.74
C PRO A 633 6.94 25.02 6.55
N GLN A 634 7.63 24.46 7.55
CA GLN A 634 6.96 23.63 8.55
C GLN A 634 6.34 24.51 9.65
N GLU A 635 7.02 25.61 10.02
CA GLU A 635 6.53 26.53 11.05
C GLU A 635 6.86 28.03 10.79
N GLU A 636 7.73 28.41 9.82
CA GLU A 636 8.08 29.82 9.51
C GLU A 636 8.48 30.07 8.02
N GLU A 637 8.36 31.32 7.54
CA GLU A 637 8.82 31.79 6.21
C GLU A 637 10.33 31.53 6.01
N GLN A 638 10.68 30.41 5.37
CA GLN A 638 12.06 30.11 5.01
C GLN A 638 12.39 30.67 3.63
N CYS A 639 13.53 31.35 3.51
CA CYS A 639 14.12 31.68 2.21
C CYS A 639 14.59 30.38 1.55
N VAL A 640 13.84 29.93 0.56
CA VAL A 640 14.15 28.76 -0.26
C VAL A 640 14.35 29.32 -1.65
N GLY A 641 15.46 28.96 -2.31
CA GLY A 641 15.76 29.40 -3.68
C GLY A 641 14.74 28.86 -4.67
N VAL A 642 15.16 28.34 -5.83
CA VAL A 642 14.19 27.79 -6.78
C VAL A 642 13.48 26.53 -6.24
N PRO A 643 12.22 26.25 -6.64
CA PRO A 643 11.56 24.99 -6.27
C PRO A 643 12.40 23.81 -6.76
N ASN A 644 12.50 22.77 -5.94
CA ASN A 644 13.27 21.59 -6.28
C ASN A 644 12.45 20.62 -7.15
N LEU A 645 13.15 19.68 -7.79
CA LEU A 645 12.51 18.71 -8.69
C LEU A 645 11.54 17.77 -7.95
N LEU A 646 11.83 17.44 -6.69
CA LEU A 646 10.97 16.56 -5.89
C LEU A 646 9.60 17.21 -5.64
N GLU A 647 9.56 18.51 -5.35
CA GLU A 647 8.31 19.26 -5.16
C GLU A 647 7.42 19.21 -6.41
N PHE A 648 7.99 19.47 -7.59
CA PHE A 648 7.24 19.34 -8.84
C PHE A 648 6.84 17.90 -9.16
N ASP A 649 7.71 16.92 -8.90
CA ASP A 649 7.38 15.52 -9.12
C ASP A 649 6.23 15.05 -8.20
N GLU A 650 6.12 15.54 -6.96
CA GLU A 650 4.97 15.29 -6.08
C GLU A 650 3.69 15.95 -6.63
N ILE A 651 3.74 17.23 -7.01
CA ILE A 651 2.60 17.88 -7.67
C ILE A 651 2.17 17.09 -8.92
N PHE A 652 3.11 16.59 -9.71
CA PHE A 652 2.79 15.82 -10.91
C PHE A 652 2.20 14.43 -10.60
N LYS A 653 2.55 13.81 -9.47
CA LYS A 653 1.86 12.58 -9.00
C LYS A 653 0.39 12.85 -8.68
N VAL A 654 0.08 14.05 -8.17
CA VAL A 654 -1.30 14.50 -7.99
C VAL A 654 -1.96 14.84 -9.33
N TRP A 655 -1.19 15.46 -10.23
CA TRP A 655 -1.65 16.10 -11.46
C TRP A 655 -0.86 15.72 -12.72
N GLN A 656 -1.53 15.05 -13.67
CA GLN A 656 -1.06 14.72 -15.02
C GLN A 656 0.20 13.87 -15.13
N LYS A 657 0.40 12.87 -14.28
CA LYS A 657 1.37 11.79 -14.53
C LYS A 657 0.81 10.84 -15.58
N LEU A 658 1.53 10.64 -16.69
CA LEU A 658 1.01 9.93 -17.86
C LEU A 658 1.68 8.59 -18.19
N ASN A 659 2.55 8.09 -17.32
CA ASN A 659 3.19 6.79 -17.58
C ASN A 659 2.13 5.67 -17.66
N LYS A 660 2.21 4.82 -18.69
CA LYS A 660 1.36 3.63 -18.90
C LYS A 660 1.18 2.75 -17.65
N LYS A 661 2.14 2.76 -16.72
CA LYS A 661 2.05 2.04 -15.44
C LYS A 661 1.35 2.83 -14.32
N ASN A 662 1.50 4.16 -14.26
CA ASN A 662 1.06 5.02 -13.16
C ASN A 662 0.48 6.34 -13.70
N ARG A 663 -0.86 6.44 -13.74
CA ARG A 663 -1.57 7.72 -13.93
C ARG A 663 -1.52 8.56 -12.65
N ASP A 664 -1.86 9.85 -12.74
CA ASP A 664 -2.03 10.69 -11.56
C ASP A 664 -3.21 10.28 -10.66
N THR A 665 -3.35 10.97 -9.54
CA THR A 665 -4.38 10.68 -8.53
C THR A 665 -5.71 11.41 -8.78
N ILE A 666 -5.69 12.57 -9.47
CA ILE A 666 -6.84 13.45 -9.60
C ILE A 666 -7.22 13.68 -11.06
N SER A 667 -6.42 14.45 -11.82
CA SER A 667 -6.83 14.98 -13.13
C SER A 667 -7.12 13.93 -14.21
N LEU A 668 -6.55 12.74 -14.12
CA LEU A 668 -6.67 11.68 -15.13
C LEU A 668 -7.33 10.38 -14.63
N THR A 669 -7.70 10.33 -13.34
CA THR A 669 -8.26 9.13 -12.71
C THR A 669 -9.58 9.36 -11.97
N MET A 670 -9.87 10.58 -11.51
CA MET A 670 -11.18 10.92 -10.91
C MET A 670 -12.26 11.28 -11.94
N ILE A 671 -11.91 11.31 -13.24
CA ILE A 671 -12.85 11.61 -14.33
C ILE A 671 -13.06 10.36 -15.19
N PRO A 672 -14.31 9.97 -15.48
CA PRO A 672 -14.61 8.95 -16.49
C PRO A 672 -13.96 9.25 -17.84
N LYS A 673 -13.66 8.23 -18.65
CA LYS A 673 -12.93 8.44 -19.92
C LYS A 673 -13.63 9.39 -20.89
N ASP A 674 -14.95 9.44 -20.86
CA ASP A 674 -15.84 10.31 -21.64
C ASP A 674 -16.28 11.59 -20.87
N GLY A 675 -15.74 11.81 -19.67
CA GLY A 675 -16.15 12.90 -18.77
C GLY A 675 -15.42 14.24 -18.97
N TYR A 676 -14.38 14.29 -19.81
CA TYR A 676 -13.50 15.47 -19.89
C TYR A 676 -14.15 16.72 -20.49
N LEU A 677 -15.27 16.57 -21.20
CA LEU A 677 -16.06 17.68 -21.72
C LEU A 677 -17.15 18.17 -20.74
N GLU A 678 -17.25 17.56 -19.56
CA GLU A 678 -18.15 18.05 -18.51
C GLU A 678 -17.73 19.42 -18.03
N LYS A 679 -18.75 20.23 -17.75
CA LYS A 679 -18.63 21.56 -17.14
C LYS A 679 -19.60 21.65 -15.94
N PRO A 680 -19.25 21.05 -14.78
CA PRO A 680 -20.16 20.99 -13.62
C PRO A 680 -20.45 22.36 -13.01
N ILE A 681 -19.53 23.32 -13.16
CA ILE A 681 -19.72 24.72 -12.78
C ILE A 681 -19.83 25.54 -14.06
N SER A 682 -20.99 26.16 -14.29
CA SER A 682 -21.29 26.93 -15.51
C SER A 682 -20.35 28.13 -15.73
N LEU A 683 -19.72 28.64 -14.68
CA LEU A 683 -18.74 29.73 -14.70
C LEU A 683 -17.31 29.28 -15.04
N ARG A 684 -17.07 27.97 -15.20
CA ARG A 684 -15.73 27.40 -15.45
C ARG A 684 -15.63 26.76 -16.83
N HIS A 685 -14.41 26.43 -17.26
CA HIS A 685 -14.21 25.64 -18.48
C HIS A 685 -14.51 24.15 -18.24
N PRO A 686 -14.68 23.36 -19.31
CA PRO A 686 -14.68 21.91 -19.17
C PRO A 686 -13.36 21.37 -18.61
N PHE A 687 -13.38 20.19 -18.00
CA PHE A 687 -12.17 19.60 -17.37
C PHE A 687 -10.96 19.52 -18.30
N ILE A 688 -11.17 19.22 -19.59
CA ILE A 688 -10.11 19.11 -20.60
C ILE A 688 -9.27 20.39 -20.73
N PHE A 689 -9.85 21.56 -20.46
CA PHE A 689 -9.12 22.84 -20.49
C PHE A 689 -7.98 22.84 -19.48
N TYR A 690 -8.26 22.46 -18.22
CA TYR A 690 -7.29 22.53 -17.12
C TYR A 690 -6.11 21.59 -17.34
N VAL A 691 -6.34 20.46 -18.02
CA VAL A 691 -5.30 19.53 -18.45
C VAL A 691 -4.33 20.24 -19.42
N GLY A 692 -4.79 21.06 -20.35
CA GLY A 692 -3.89 21.83 -21.22
C GLY A 692 -3.33 23.10 -20.60
N HIS A 693 -4.12 23.75 -19.74
CA HIS A 693 -3.85 25.07 -19.15
C HIS A 693 -2.56 25.12 -18.35
N LEU A 694 -2.39 24.23 -17.37
CA LEU A 694 -1.24 24.27 -16.47
C LEU A 694 0.11 24.06 -17.17
N PRO A 695 0.29 23.05 -18.06
CA PRO A 695 1.53 22.92 -18.81
C PRO A 695 1.76 24.08 -19.77
N ALA A 696 0.69 24.61 -20.41
CA ALA A 696 0.82 25.76 -21.31
C ALA A 696 1.24 27.04 -20.58
N PHE A 697 0.58 27.38 -19.46
CA PHE A 697 0.94 28.53 -18.64
C PHE A 697 2.42 28.47 -18.23
N MET A 698 2.85 27.35 -17.67
CA MET A 698 4.25 27.15 -17.28
C MET A 698 5.21 27.30 -18.46
N ASP A 699 4.92 26.66 -19.60
CA ASP A 699 5.77 26.71 -20.78
C ASP A 699 5.89 28.11 -21.36
N ILE A 700 4.79 28.88 -21.39
CA ILE A 700 4.76 30.27 -21.83
C ILE A 700 5.65 31.14 -20.95
N GLN A 701 5.54 31.01 -19.62
CA GLN A 701 6.32 31.83 -18.69
C GLN A 701 7.82 31.49 -18.80
N ILE A 702 8.17 30.21 -18.85
CA ILE A 702 9.56 29.77 -19.05
C ILE A 702 10.10 30.25 -20.40
N SER A 703 9.32 30.11 -21.48
CA SER A 703 9.68 30.56 -22.83
C SER A 703 9.98 32.06 -22.87
N ARG A 704 9.10 32.87 -22.27
CA ARG A 704 9.30 34.33 -22.15
C ARG A 704 10.54 34.68 -21.36
N CYS A 705 10.76 34.01 -20.22
CA CYS A 705 11.94 34.22 -19.38
C CYS A 705 13.25 33.94 -20.12
N LEU A 706 13.32 32.79 -20.78
CA LEU A 706 14.54 32.31 -21.43
C LEU A 706 14.71 32.84 -22.86
N LYS A 707 13.70 33.54 -23.39
CA LYS A 707 13.62 34.00 -24.79
C LYS A 707 13.81 32.84 -25.78
N GLU A 708 13.25 31.69 -25.44
CA GLU A 708 13.27 30.47 -26.24
C GLU A 708 11.90 30.26 -26.91
N SER A 709 11.83 29.50 -27.99
CA SER A 709 10.55 29.11 -28.59
C SER A 709 9.64 28.34 -27.60
N LEU A 710 8.34 28.38 -27.86
CA LEU A 710 7.34 27.57 -27.15
C LEU A 710 7.49 26.09 -27.49
N THR A 711 7.02 25.22 -26.59
CA THR A 711 6.99 23.77 -26.82
C THR A 711 5.96 23.43 -27.89
N GLU A 712 6.30 22.53 -28.82
CA GLU A 712 5.40 22.09 -29.88
C GLU A 712 4.30 21.13 -29.38
N PRO A 713 3.03 21.26 -29.83
CA PRO A 713 2.59 22.18 -30.89
C PRO A 713 2.29 23.60 -30.37
N VAL A 714 2.88 24.63 -30.99
CA VAL A 714 2.75 26.03 -30.52
C VAL A 714 1.31 26.49 -30.36
N LYS A 715 0.40 26.05 -31.24
CA LYS A 715 -1.05 26.38 -31.19
C LYS A 715 -1.72 26.05 -29.84
N TYR A 716 -1.17 25.14 -29.03
CA TYR A 716 -1.73 24.83 -27.71
C TYR A 716 -1.52 25.96 -26.71
N SER A 717 -0.48 26.78 -26.86
CA SER A 717 -0.34 28.00 -26.07
C SER A 717 -1.54 28.94 -26.28
N GLU A 718 -1.98 29.15 -27.52
CA GLU A 718 -3.11 30.03 -27.86
C GLU A 718 -4.45 29.49 -27.32
N ILE A 719 -4.62 28.17 -27.23
CA ILE A 719 -5.84 27.54 -26.73
C ILE A 719 -5.92 27.57 -25.20
N PHE A 720 -4.77 27.46 -24.53
CA PHE A 720 -4.68 27.17 -23.10
C PHE A 720 -4.03 28.29 -22.26
N GLU A 721 -3.58 29.40 -22.85
CA GLU A 721 -2.85 30.47 -22.13
C GLU A 721 -3.67 31.22 -21.06
N ARG A 722 -5.01 31.30 -21.21
CA ARG A 722 -5.88 32.09 -20.33
C ARG A 722 -7.17 31.35 -20.01
N GLY A 723 -7.62 31.45 -18.76
CA GLY A 723 -8.96 31.00 -18.34
C GLY A 723 -10.01 32.11 -18.49
N ILE A 724 -11.29 31.72 -18.44
CA ILE A 724 -12.41 32.66 -18.32
C ILE A 724 -12.58 33.02 -16.85
N ASP A 725 -12.67 34.33 -16.59
CA ASP A 725 -13.18 34.88 -15.34
C ASP A 725 -14.47 35.65 -15.64
N PRO A 726 -15.63 34.98 -15.55
CA PRO A 726 -16.92 35.59 -15.84
C PRO A 726 -17.47 36.27 -14.58
N ASP A 727 -18.17 37.37 -14.79
CA ASP A 727 -18.97 38.00 -13.75
C ASP A 727 -20.05 37.01 -13.27
N VAL A 728 -20.14 36.76 -11.96
CA VAL A 728 -21.10 35.78 -11.41
C VAL A 728 -22.54 36.25 -11.59
N ASP A 729 -22.79 37.57 -11.51
CA ASP A 729 -24.12 38.17 -11.65
C ASP A 729 -24.55 38.18 -13.13
N ASN A 730 -23.60 38.42 -14.04
CA ASN A 730 -23.83 38.36 -15.48
C ASN A 730 -22.70 37.64 -16.24
N PRO A 731 -22.82 36.31 -16.44
CA PRO A 731 -21.78 35.51 -17.09
C PRO A 731 -21.47 35.86 -18.55
N THR A 732 -22.25 36.75 -19.19
CA THR A 732 -21.90 37.28 -20.53
C THR A 732 -20.79 38.33 -20.47
N ILE A 733 -20.54 38.90 -19.29
CA ILE A 733 -19.45 39.83 -19.04
C ILE A 733 -18.27 38.98 -18.57
N CYS A 734 -17.21 38.94 -19.37
CA CYS A 734 -15.99 38.23 -19.04
C CYS A 734 -14.77 39.07 -19.42
N HIS A 735 -13.69 38.90 -18.67
CA HIS A 735 -12.41 39.50 -19.03
C HIS A 735 -11.90 38.96 -20.38
N PRO A 736 -11.04 39.71 -21.09
CA PRO A 736 -10.43 39.24 -22.33
C PRO A 736 -9.74 37.88 -22.15
N HIS A 737 -10.20 36.88 -22.90
CA HIS A 737 -9.68 35.52 -22.87
C HIS A 737 -9.43 35.00 -24.29
N SER A 738 -8.59 33.98 -24.43
CA SER A 738 -8.29 33.37 -25.72
C SER A 738 -9.51 32.66 -26.30
N LYS A 739 -9.61 32.57 -27.63
CA LYS A 739 -10.80 32.01 -28.29
C LYS A 739 -10.98 30.55 -27.85
N VAL A 740 -12.15 30.25 -27.29
CA VAL A 740 -12.54 28.87 -26.98
C VAL A 740 -12.64 28.10 -28.31
N PRO A 741 -11.95 26.97 -28.47
CA PRO A 741 -12.00 26.22 -29.71
C PRO A 741 -13.39 25.60 -29.91
N ASP A 742 -13.82 25.46 -31.16
CA ASP A 742 -15.08 24.80 -31.51
C ASP A 742 -15.05 23.30 -31.14
N GLU A 743 -13.86 22.69 -31.21
CA GLU A 743 -13.58 21.31 -30.79
C GLU A 743 -12.28 21.25 -29.99
N TRP A 744 -12.30 20.57 -28.84
CA TRP A 744 -11.12 20.42 -27.99
C TRP A 744 -10.14 19.38 -28.56
N PRO A 745 -8.81 19.62 -28.47
CA PRO A 745 -7.84 18.61 -28.86
C PRO A 745 -8.00 17.30 -28.09
N PRO A 746 -7.67 16.13 -28.68
CA PRO A 746 -7.77 14.86 -27.99
C PRO A 746 -6.94 14.84 -26.70
N LEU A 747 -7.49 14.25 -25.63
CA LEU A 747 -6.82 14.17 -24.32
C LEU A 747 -5.41 13.58 -24.41
N SER A 748 -5.19 12.59 -25.28
CA SER A 748 -3.87 11.99 -25.52
C SER A 748 -2.85 12.98 -26.09
N GLU A 749 -3.27 13.88 -26.97
CA GLU A 749 -2.38 14.89 -27.54
C GLU A 749 -2.03 15.99 -26.54
N ILE A 750 -3.02 16.42 -25.73
CA ILE A 750 -2.79 17.36 -24.62
C ILE A 750 -1.84 16.76 -23.60
N ALA A 751 -2.02 15.48 -23.29
CA ALA A 751 -1.14 14.71 -22.42
C ALA A 751 0.31 14.65 -22.95
N ASP A 752 0.49 14.33 -24.24
CA ASP A 752 1.83 14.30 -24.85
C ASP A 752 2.48 15.69 -24.85
N TYR A 753 1.72 16.76 -25.08
CA TYR A 753 2.19 18.13 -24.94
C TYR A 753 2.63 18.44 -23.50
N ALA A 754 1.81 18.06 -22.51
CA ALA A 754 2.13 18.26 -21.10
C ALA A 754 3.46 17.60 -20.70
N GLU A 755 3.74 16.38 -21.16
CA GLU A 755 5.02 15.70 -20.89
C GLU A 755 6.22 16.42 -21.53
N LYS A 756 6.05 17.02 -22.71
CA LYS A 756 7.11 17.85 -23.32
C LYS A 756 7.37 19.12 -22.50
N CYS A 757 6.32 19.80 -22.04
CA CYS A 757 6.45 20.97 -21.16
C CYS A 757 7.14 20.59 -19.82
N LYS A 758 6.77 19.44 -19.24
CA LYS A 758 7.43 18.90 -18.04
C LYS A 758 8.89 18.55 -18.29
N ALA A 759 9.22 17.95 -19.43
CA ALA A 759 10.61 17.68 -19.82
C ALA A 759 11.44 18.97 -19.95
N ARG A 760 10.83 20.05 -20.48
CA ARG A 760 11.42 21.39 -20.46
C ARG A 760 11.68 21.88 -19.04
N LEU A 761 10.68 21.85 -18.16
CA LEU A 761 10.84 22.24 -16.75
C LEU A 761 11.99 21.48 -16.09
N ARG A 762 12.04 20.15 -16.24
CA ARG A 762 13.13 19.33 -15.66
C ARG A 762 14.50 19.74 -16.16
N ARG A 763 14.63 20.08 -17.44
CA ARG A 763 15.89 20.61 -18.02
C ARG A 763 16.26 21.95 -17.38
N VAL A 764 15.31 22.87 -17.24
CA VAL A 764 15.52 24.18 -16.64
C VAL A 764 15.92 24.07 -15.17
N LEU A 765 15.19 23.28 -14.38
CA LEU A 765 15.54 23.01 -12.98
C LEU A 765 16.93 22.41 -12.84
N LYS A 766 17.28 21.42 -13.68
CA LYS A 766 18.62 20.82 -13.69
C LYS A 766 19.72 21.85 -14.03
N SER A 767 19.43 22.85 -14.86
CA SER A 767 20.38 23.93 -15.17
C SER A 767 20.63 24.89 -14.01
N CYS A 768 19.72 24.93 -13.03
CA CYS A 768 19.88 25.73 -11.80
C CYS A 768 20.75 25.03 -10.72
N GLY A 769 21.25 23.82 -10.98
CA GLY A 769 21.94 22.95 -10.00
C GLY A 769 20.96 22.30 -9.00
N ASP A 770 21.46 21.75 -7.89
CA ASP A 770 20.63 21.23 -6.77
C ASP A 770 19.94 22.39 -6.00
N GLY A 771 19.27 23.29 -6.71
CA GLY A 771 18.40 24.34 -6.16
C GLY A 771 19.10 25.51 -5.50
N LYS A 772 20.22 26.03 -6.04
CA LYS A 772 21.00 27.08 -5.34
C LYS A 772 21.28 28.38 -6.09
N THR A 773 21.15 28.44 -7.42
CA THR A 773 21.41 29.68 -8.17
C THR A 773 20.57 29.80 -9.43
N ALA A 774 19.76 30.85 -9.50
CA ALA A 774 19.03 31.28 -10.69
C ALA A 774 18.97 32.81 -10.75
N SER A 775 18.62 33.38 -11.91
CA SER A 775 18.23 34.80 -11.95
C SER A 775 16.94 34.98 -11.15
N GLY A 776 16.75 36.16 -10.56
CA GLY A 776 15.55 36.46 -9.76
C GLY A 776 14.26 36.28 -10.55
N LEU A 777 14.29 36.63 -11.85
CA LEU A 777 13.16 36.42 -12.76
C LEU A 777 12.84 34.93 -12.98
N LEU A 778 13.87 34.10 -13.20
CA LEU A 778 13.66 32.66 -13.40
C LEU A 778 13.14 32.02 -12.11
N ALA A 779 13.69 32.39 -10.95
CA ALA A 779 13.23 31.89 -9.66
C ALA A 779 11.75 32.24 -9.41
N ARG A 780 11.33 33.48 -9.67
CA ARG A 780 9.93 33.89 -9.61
C ARG A 780 9.06 33.02 -10.51
N ILE A 781 9.46 32.83 -11.76
CA ILE A 781 8.66 32.10 -12.75
C ILE A 781 8.49 30.63 -12.36
N LEU A 782 9.53 30.01 -11.79
CA LEU A 782 9.45 28.63 -11.31
C LEU A 782 8.51 28.51 -10.10
N TRP A 783 8.57 29.42 -9.13
CA TRP A 783 7.64 29.43 -8.01
C TRP A 783 6.20 29.77 -8.42
N MET A 784 6.03 30.75 -9.31
CA MET A 784 4.74 31.10 -9.88
C MET A 784 4.13 29.88 -10.59
N ALA A 785 4.91 29.13 -11.38
CA ALA A 785 4.43 27.90 -11.99
C ALA A 785 4.03 26.87 -10.94
N TYR A 786 4.85 26.63 -9.91
CA TYR A 786 4.55 25.68 -8.83
C TYR A 786 3.25 26.03 -8.09
N GLU A 787 3.13 27.26 -7.59
CA GLU A 787 1.97 27.70 -6.82
C GLU A 787 0.72 27.79 -7.69
N HIS A 788 0.85 28.13 -8.98
CA HIS A 788 -0.26 28.09 -9.94
C HIS A 788 -0.81 26.66 -10.11
N TYR A 789 0.06 25.64 -10.19
CA TYR A 789 -0.40 24.24 -10.16
C TYR A 789 -1.13 23.90 -8.86
N ALA A 790 -0.57 24.33 -7.72
CA ALA A 790 -1.17 24.07 -6.40
C ALA A 790 -2.55 24.73 -6.22
N MET A 791 -2.75 25.97 -6.68
CA MET A 791 -4.04 26.65 -6.63
C MET A 791 -5.08 26.00 -7.56
N HIS A 792 -4.65 25.58 -8.75
CA HIS A 792 -5.55 24.93 -9.70
C HIS A 792 -5.96 23.53 -9.26
N LEU A 793 -5.13 22.84 -8.48
CA LEU A 793 -5.49 21.56 -7.89
C LEU A 793 -6.74 21.68 -7.00
N GLU A 794 -6.77 22.68 -6.12
CA GLU A 794 -7.94 22.97 -5.28
C GLU A 794 -9.15 23.39 -6.13
N THR A 795 -8.93 24.25 -7.13
CA THR A 795 -9.98 24.67 -8.08
C THR A 795 -10.63 23.50 -8.80
N PHE A 796 -9.81 22.59 -9.30
CA PHE A 796 -10.28 21.43 -10.02
C PHE A 796 -11.03 20.46 -9.11
N LEU A 797 -10.61 20.31 -7.84
CA LEU A 797 -11.29 19.47 -6.88
C LEU A 797 -12.68 19.97 -6.51
N TYR A 798 -12.84 21.26 -6.23
CA TYR A 798 -14.19 21.77 -5.97
C TYR A 798 -15.09 21.71 -7.22
N MET A 799 -14.52 21.69 -8.43
CA MET A 799 -15.28 21.40 -9.65
C MET A 799 -15.67 19.91 -9.75
N LEU A 800 -14.74 19.01 -9.46
CA LEU A 800 -14.95 17.56 -9.51
C LEU A 800 -16.07 17.11 -8.58
N VAL A 801 -16.09 17.59 -7.34
CA VAL A 801 -17.14 17.21 -6.35
C VAL A 801 -18.54 17.67 -6.76
N GLN A 802 -18.67 18.60 -7.72
CA GLN A 802 -19.97 18.98 -8.29
C GLN A 802 -20.44 18.03 -9.39
N SER A 803 -19.54 17.23 -9.98
CA SER A 803 -19.92 16.22 -10.97
C SER A 803 -20.52 14.99 -10.29
N PRO A 804 -21.72 14.54 -10.68
CA PRO A 804 -22.28 13.27 -10.20
C PRO A 804 -21.54 12.06 -10.78
N ARG A 805 -20.68 12.25 -11.79
CA ARG A 805 -19.91 11.18 -12.44
C ARG A 805 -18.47 11.07 -11.93
N MET A 806 -18.10 11.88 -10.94
CA MET A 806 -16.77 11.83 -10.33
C MET A 806 -16.46 10.43 -9.80
N LEU A 807 -15.26 9.94 -10.10
CA LEU A 807 -14.73 8.69 -9.56
C LEU A 807 -13.90 9.00 -8.30
N PRO A 808 -13.86 8.10 -7.29
CA PRO A 808 -13.04 8.29 -6.11
C PRO A 808 -11.54 8.36 -6.48
N PRO A 809 -10.71 9.04 -5.66
CA PRO A 809 -9.28 9.13 -5.89
C PRO A 809 -8.65 7.73 -5.94
N LYS A 810 -7.83 7.49 -6.96
CA LYS A 810 -7.16 6.19 -7.15
C LYS A 810 -6.10 5.97 -6.07
N ASP A 811 -5.99 4.74 -5.56
CA ASP A 811 -4.99 4.35 -4.56
C ASP A 811 -5.10 5.12 -3.22
N VAL A 812 -6.25 5.74 -2.96
CA VAL A 812 -6.60 6.39 -1.69
C VAL A 812 -7.81 5.67 -1.11
N GLN A 813 -7.69 5.16 0.11
CA GLN A 813 -8.74 4.42 0.77
C GLN A 813 -9.86 5.36 1.24
N ILE A 814 -11.11 4.91 1.07
CA ILE A 814 -12.28 5.62 1.58
C ILE A 814 -12.24 5.57 3.12
N PRO A 815 -12.41 6.71 3.81
CA PRO A 815 -12.48 6.76 5.26
C PRO A 815 -13.85 6.22 5.73
N MET A 816 -13.98 4.89 5.87
CA MET A 816 -15.25 4.22 6.15
C MET A 816 -15.82 4.60 7.52
N ASN A 817 -14.95 4.90 8.49
CA ASN A 817 -15.35 5.47 9.78
C ASN A 817 -16.26 6.70 9.63
N LEU A 818 -16.00 7.57 8.65
CA LEU A 818 -16.84 8.73 8.36
C LEU A 818 -18.24 8.30 7.89
N PHE A 819 -18.31 7.43 6.89
CA PHE A 819 -19.56 6.98 6.29
C PHE A 819 -20.40 6.11 7.24
N ARG A 820 -19.79 5.54 8.27
CA ARG A 820 -20.45 4.69 9.28
C ARG A 820 -20.74 5.39 10.60
N ARG A 821 -20.11 6.55 10.85
CA ARG A 821 -20.30 7.34 12.08
C ARG A 821 -21.78 7.45 12.40
N ASN A 822 -22.22 6.87 13.51
CA ASN A 822 -23.63 6.87 13.87
C ASN A 822 -24.06 8.31 14.22
N PRO A 823 -25.02 8.91 13.49
CA PRO A 823 -25.49 10.27 13.75
C PRO A 823 -25.86 10.52 15.22
N SER A 824 -26.50 9.56 15.88
CA SER A 824 -26.92 9.69 17.29
C SER A 824 -25.76 9.70 18.28
N THR A 825 -24.56 9.31 17.86
CA THR A 825 -23.33 9.29 18.69
C THR A 825 -22.39 10.45 18.40
N VAL A 826 -22.72 11.29 17.40
CA VAL A 826 -21.97 12.49 17.08
C VAL A 826 -22.14 13.45 18.26
N VAL A 827 -21.09 13.57 19.07
CA VAL A 827 -21.04 14.59 20.12
C VAL A 827 -21.05 15.95 19.42
N PRO A 828 -21.97 16.86 19.75
CA PRO A 828 -22.00 18.18 19.14
C PRO A 828 -20.65 18.89 19.26
N ALA A 829 -20.32 19.68 18.24
CA ALA A 829 -19.14 20.52 18.29
C ALA A 829 -19.16 21.37 19.59
N PRO A 830 -18.00 21.57 20.23
CA PRO A 830 -17.92 22.42 21.42
C PRO A 830 -18.47 23.82 21.15
N SER A 831 -18.95 24.51 22.19
CA SER A 831 -19.48 25.87 22.02
C SER A 831 -18.42 26.80 21.42
N ALA A 832 -18.80 27.60 20.42
CA ALA A 832 -17.96 28.66 19.87
C ALA A 832 -17.85 29.82 20.87
N PHE A 833 -16.96 29.70 21.86
CA PHE A 833 -16.74 30.75 22.85
C PHE A 833 -16.08 31.98 22.24
N LEU A 834 -16.34 33.12 22.85
CA LEU A 834 -15.84 34.42 22.41
C LEU A 834 -14.50 34.75 23.05
N LEU A 835 -13.51 35.02 22.21
CA LEU A 835 -12.15 35.37 22.60
C LEU A 835 -11.91 36.85 22.41
N LYS A 836 -11.31 37.48 23.43
CA LYS A 836 -10.62 38.75 23.23
C LYS A 836 -9.31 38.48 22.51
N ILE A 837 -9.04 39.23 21.45
CA ILE A 837 -7.76 39.12 20.74
C ILE A 837 -6.70 39.83 21.60
N PRO A 838 -5.68 39.13 22.11
CA PRO A 838 -4.71 39.71 23.02
C PRO A 838 -3.74 40.59 22.24
N ILE A 839 -3.92 41.90 22.32
CA ILE A 839 -2.99 42.86 21.71
C ILE A 839 -1.91 43.23 22.74
N PRO A 840 -0.61 43.09 22.41
CA PRO A 840 0.46 43.55 23.29
C PRO A 840 0.30 45.02 23.68
N THR A 841 0.55 45.36 24.95
CA THR A 841 0.41 46.73 25.48
C THR A 841 1.16 47.74 24.61
N GLY A 842 0.47 48.81 24.18
CA GLY A 842 1.02 49.87 23.34
C GLY A 842 1.06 49.56 21.84
N LYS A 843 0.69 48.34 21.41
CA LYS A 843 0.58 47.98 19.99
C LYS A 843 -0.78 48.41 19.43
N ASN A 844 -0.78 49.24 18.38
CA ASN A 844 -1.97 49.73 17.69
C ASN A 844 -1.94 49.46 16.17
N HIS A 845 -0.94 48.71 15.70
CA HIS A 845 -0.79 48.31 14.32
C HIS A 845 -0.28 46.87 14.21
N ILE A 846 -0.56 46.23 13.08
CA ILE A 846 -0.01 44.93 12.67
C ILE A 846 0.70 45.09 11.33
N PHE A 847 1.67 44.23 11.05
CA PHE A 847 2.32 44.17 9.75
C PHE A 847 1.68 43.09 8.90
N VAL A 848 1.41 43.41 7.64
CA VAL A 848 0.87 42.49 6.64
C VAL A 848 1.64 42.63 5.34
N GLY A 849 1.60 41.58 4.52
CA GLY A 849 2.38 41.50 3.29
C GLY A 849 3.89 41.35 3.53
N HIS A 850 4.66 41.23 2.45
CA HIS A 850 6.12 41.22 2.49
C HIS A 850 6.73 41.95 1.28
N ASN A 851 8.03 42.20 1.32
CA ASN A 851 8.72 42.99 0.31
C ASN A 851 9.25 42.14 -0.85
N ASP A 852 8.39 41.74 -1.78
CA ASP A 852 8.78 41.06 -3.01
C ASP A 852 8.35 41.81 -4.30
N SER A 853 9.10 42.86 -4.65
CA SER A 853 8.81 43.63 -5.88
C SER A 853 9.42 42.98 -7.12
N GLU A 854 8.59 42.71 -8.13
CA GLU A 854 9.01 42.16 -9.43
C GLU A 854 10.03 43.04 -10.17
N HIS A 855 10.02 44.35 -9.94
CA HIS A 855 10.98 45.28 -10.57
C HIS A 855 12.45 44.99 -10.20
N LYS A 856 12.68 44.28 -9.09
CA LYS A 856 14.03 43.89 -8.64
C LYS A 856 14.51 42.59 -9.28
N ASP A 857 13.65 41.83 -9.94
CA ASP A 857 13.98 40.49 -10.45
C ASP A 857 15.05 40.51 -11.54
N ALA A 858 15.10 41.57 -12.35
CA ALA A 858 16.05 41.72 -13.45
C ALA A 858 17.50 41.86 -12.97
N THR A 859 17.71 42.36 -11.74
CA THR A 859 19.02 42.58 -11.14
C THR A 859 19.32 41.64 -9.98
N ARG A 860 18.31 40.90 -9.49
CA ARG A 860 18.44 39.92 -8.41
C ARG A 860 19.05 38.62 -8.93
N VAL A 861 19.94 38.05 -8.13
CA VAL A 861 20.35 36.64 -8.21
C VAL A 861 19.77 35.96 -6.98
N ASP A 862 19.03 34.88 -7.18
CA ASP A 862 18.50 34.10 -6.06
C ASP A 862 19.56 33.10 -5.59
N ASN A 863 19.90 33.20 -4.30
CA ASN A 863 20.87 32.37 -3.59
C ASN A 863 20.29 31.87 -2.24
N ASN A 864 18.99 31.58 -2.19
CA ASN A 864 18.24 31.20 -0.99
C ASN A 864 18.11 32.33 0.04
N SER A 865 18.07 33.59 -0.41
CA SER A 865 17.88 34.77 0.45
C SER A 865 16.55 35.48 0.23
N HIS A 866 15.72 34.95 -0.67
CA HIS A 866 14.49 35.55 -1.13
C HIS A 866 13.28 34.63 -0.86
N VAL A 867 12.14 35.23 -0.54
CA VAL A 867 10.86 34.54 -0.40
C VAL A 867 9.94 35.03 -1.50
N PHE A 868 9.44 34.10 -2.32
CA PHE A 868 8.46 34.41 -3.36
C PHE A 868 7.10 34.75 -2.75
N GLY A 869 6.52 35.86 -3.21
CA GLY A 869 5.13 36.24 -3.02
C GLY A 869 4.46 36.65 -4.31
N TRP A 870 3.14 36.57 -4.32
CA TRP A 870 2.33 37.19 -5.36
C TRP A 870 2.37 38.72 -5.21
N ASP A 871 2.13 39.41 -6.32
CA ASP A 871 2.09 40.87 -6.40
C ASP A 871 1.18 41.49 -5.34
N ASN A 872 0.04 40.86 -5.06
CA ASN A 872 -0.93 41.30 -4.06
C ASN A 872 -0.51 41.09 -2.58
N GLU A 873 0.60 40.40 -2.35
CA GLU A 873 1.27 40.24 -1.05
C GLU A 873 2.32 41.33 -0.82
N HIS A 874 2.69 42.06 -1.88
CA HIS A 874 3.56 43.23 -1.84
C HIS A 874 2.73 44.52 -1.74
N PRO A 875 3.20 45.57 -1.01
CA PRO A 875 4.39 45.61 -0.16
C PRO A 875 4.14 45.12 1.27
N HIS A 876 5.24 44.95 2.01
CA HIS A 876 5.18 44.91 3.47
C HIS A 876 4.67 46.25 3.97
N ARG A 877 3.54 46.24 4.67
CA ARG A 877 2.86 47.47 5.12
C ARG A 877 2.35 47.34 6.54
N GLN A 878 2.20 48.51 7.17
CA GLN A 878 1.68 48.64 8.52
C GLN A 878 0.20 49.00 8.45
N GLU A 879 -0.65 48.18 9.06
CA GLU A 879 -2.09 48.36 9.09
C GLU A 879 -2.55 48.67 10.51
N ARG A 880 -3.48 49.62 10.65
CA ARG A 880 -4.01 50.01 11.95
C ARG A 880 -4.91 48.90 12.49
N ILE A 881 -4.68 48.49 13.73
CA ILE A 881 -5.56 47.53 14.42
C ILE A 881 -6.89 48.24 14.73
N PRO A 882 -8.06 47.63 14.44
CA PRO A 882 -9.35 48.24 14.75
C PRO A 882 -9.54 48.60 16.23
N ASP A 883 -10.17 49.73 16.51
CA ASP A 883 -10.36 50.24 17.88
C ASP A 883 -11.14 49.28 18.79
N GLY A 884 -12.09 48.54 18.22
CA GLY A 884 -12.84 47.50 18.92
C GLY A 884 -11.93 46.35 19.40
N VAL A 885 -10.93 45.98 18.60
CA VAL A 885 -9.91 44.98 18.99
C VAL A 885 -8.99 45.54 20.08
N ILE A 886 -8.49 46.77 19.91
CA ILE A 886 -7.61 47.43 20.90
C ILE A 886 -8.29 47.54 22.26
N SER A 887 -9.56 47.94 22.27
CA SER A 887 -10.35 48.09 23.50
C SER A 887 -10.89 46.77 24.07
N GLY A 888 -10.72 45.66 23.35
CA GLY A 888 -11.25 44.35 23.73
C GLY A 888 -12.78 44.23 23.67
N LYS A 889 -13.44 45.15 22.95
CA LYS A 889 -14.87 45.16 22.67
C LYS A 889 -15.25 44.28 21.48
N THR A 890 -14.37 44.14 20.51
CA THR A 890 -14.52 43.15 19.43
C THR A 890 -13.98 41.82 19.92
N LYS A 891 -14.84 40.80 19.94
CA LYS A 891 -14.48 39.43 20.31
C LYS A 891 -14.70 38.51 19.12
N ILE A 892 -13.83 37.53 18.94
CA ILE A 892 -13.87 36.58 17.83
C ILE A 892 -14.27 35.17 18.31
N GLN A 893 -15.02 34.43 17.50
CA GLN A 893 -15.32 33.02 17.78
C GLN A 893 -14.06 32.15 17.78
N SER A 894 -13.98 31.22 18.72
CA SER A 894 -12.85 30.30 18.90
C SER A 894 -12.73 29.19 17.85
N ARG A 895 -13.79 28.92 17.08
CA ARG A 895 -13.84 27.93 15.99
C ARG A 895 -14.73 28.39 14.82
N GLN A 896 -14.60 27.74 13.66
CA GLN A 896 -15.48 28.00 12.50
C GLN A 896 -16.94 27.61 12.77
N VAL A 897 -17.86 28.23 12.03
CA VAL A 897 -19.28 27.84 12.00
C VAL A 897 -19.43 26.48 11.35
N THR A 898 -20.22 25.61 11.98
CA THR A 898 -20.38 24.21 11.57
C THR A 898 -21.54 23.98 10.62
N ILE A 899 -21.51 22.84 9.92
CA ILE A 899 -22.64 22.32 9.13
C ILE A 899 -23.92 22.24 9.96
N GLY A 900 -23.84 21.74 11.20
CA GLY A 900 -24.99 21.61 12.09
C GLY A 900 -25.60 22.95 12.47
N GLU A 901 -24.77 23.94 12.81
CA GLU A 901 -25.23 25.30 13.11
C GLU A 901 -25.87 25.97 11.88
N TYR A 902 -25.25 25.81 10.71
CA TYR A 902 -25.77 26.37 9.47
C TYR A 902 -27.07 25.69 9.02
N ARG A 903 -27.23 24.39 9.27
CA ARG A 903 -28.48 23.66 9.02
C ARG A 903 -29.62 24.24 9.85
N VAL A 904 -29.40 24.51 11.13
CA VAL A 904 -30.41 25.16 12.00
C VAL A 904 -30.80 26.53 11.46
N PHE A 905 -29.83 27.31 10.97
CA PHE A 905 -30.10 28.56 10.27
C PHE A 905 -31.00 28.35 9.04
N LEU A 906 -30.67 27.41 8.15
CA LEU A 906 -31.50 27.15 6.96
C LEU A 906 -32.92 26.69 7.31
N GLU A 907 -33.07 25.87 8.35
CA GLU A 907 -34.38 25.42 8.84
C GLU A 907 -35.21 26.57 9.45
N SER A 908 -34.57 27.57 10.09
CA SER A 908 -35.29 28.76 10.58
C SER A 908 -35.83 29.61 9.43
N GLN A 909 -35.07 29.72 8.35
CA GLN A 909 -35.49 30.48 7.17
C GLN A 909 -36.66 29.83 6.42
N GLN A 910 -36.76 28.50 6.43
CA GLN A 910 -37.87 27.77 5.79
C GLN A 910 -39.21 27.93 6.53
N LYS A 911 -39.19 28.20 7.85
CA LYS A 911 -40.40 28.32 8.70
C LYS A 911 -40.99 29.72 8.73
N ASN A 912 -40.25 30.75 8.29
CA ASN A 912 -40.74 32.12 8.19
C ASN A 912 -41.52 32.32 6.86
N GLU A 913 -42.86 32.28 6.92
CA GLU A 913 -43.73 32.61 5.77
C GLU A 913 -43.57 34.07 5.30
N THR A 914 -43.23 34.98 6.23
CA THR A 914 -42.76 36.35 5.94
C THR A 914 -41.25 36.34 5.72
N ASN A 915 -40.87 36.02 4.49
CA ASN A 915 -39.50 35.76 4.07
C ASN A 915 -38.64 37.05 4.11
N CYS A 916 -38.12 37.44 5.27
CA CYS A 916 -37.32 38.66 5.45
C CYS A 916 -35.91 38.60 4.81
N PHE A 917 -35.48 37.46 4.24
CA PHE A 917 -34.18 37.32 3.58
C PHE A 917 -34.22 36.85 2.12
N ARG A 918 -35.40 36.78 1.47
CA ARG A 918 -35.44 37.00 0.01
C ARG A 918 -34.94 38.42 -0.35
N ASP A 919 -34.97 39.33 0.63
CA ASP A 919 -34.70 40.77 0.45
C ASP A 919 -33.25 41.20 0.73
N VAL A 920 -32.37 40.32 1.24
CA VAL A 920 -30.92 40.59 1.21
C VAL A 920 -30.38 40.00 -0.10
N ASN A 921 -30.69 40.69 -1.19
CA ASN A 921 -30.14 40.49 -2.54
C ASN A 921 -30.42 39.14 -3.22
N ASN A 922 -31.52 38.44 -2.90
CA ASN A 922 -31.93 37.23 -3.65
C ASN A 922 -30.90 36.06 -3.59
N ALA A 923 -30.10 35.97 -2.53
CA ALA A 923 -29.05 34.98 -2.37
C ALA A 923 -29.58 33.54 -2.23
N ASN A 924 -29.06 32.60 -3.01
CA ASN A 924 -29.26 31.17 -2.72
C ASN A 924 -28.53 30.83 -1.41
N LEU A 925 -29.26 30.62 -0.31
CA LEU A 925 -28.68 30.33 1.01
C LEU A 925 -28.14 28.90 1.13
N LYS A 926 -28.51 27.98 0.23
CA LYS A 926 -28.02 26.59 0.27
C LYS A 926 -26.54 26.52 -0.14
N PRO A 927 -25.66 25.90 0.66
CA PRO A 927 -24.29 25.61 0.27
C PRO A 927 -24.21 24.80 -1.04
N ALA A 928 -23.30 25.16 -1.96
CA ALA A 928 -23.14 24.44 -3.22
C ALA A 928 -22.59 23.01 -3.02
N SER A 929 -21.88 22.79 -1.91
CA SER A 929 -21.39 21.48 -1.49
C SER A 929 -22.51 20.55 -1.02
N TRP A 930 -23.75 21.02 -0.84
CA TRP A 930 -24.86 20.17 -0.39
C TRP A 930 -25.69 19.65 -1.58
N THR A 931 -26.38 18.53 -1.37
CA THR A 931 -27.42 18.04 -2.28
C THR A 931 -28.67 18.90 -2.21
N ASP A 932 -29.52 18.84 -3.24
CA ASP A 932 -30.72 19.68 -3.32
C ASP A 932 -31.74 19.42 -2.22
N ASP A 933 -31.75 18.21 -1.66
CA ASP A 933 -32.58 17.83 -0.52
C ASP A 933 -31.99 18.25 0.84
N CYS A 934 -30.80 18.88 0.86
CA CYS A 934 -30.05 19.25 2.06
C CYS A 934 -29.83 18.09 3.03
N LYS A 935 -29.71 16.85 2.54
CA LYS A 935 -29.43 15.67 3.37
C LYS A 935 -27.98 15.21 3.30
N HIS A 936 -27.25 15.58 2.25
CA HIS A 936 -25.89 15.11 2.04
C HIS A 936 -24.93 16.23 1.65
N VAL A 937 -23.67 16.05 2.02
CA VAL A 937 -22.53 16.84 1.58
C VAL A 937 -21.79 16.07 0.48
N LYS A 938 -21.43 16.76 -0.60
CA LYS A 938 -20.59 16.27 -1.69
C LYS A 938 -19.13 16.31 -1.25
N THR A 939 -18.44 15.18 -1.34
CA THR A 939 -17.02 15.04 -0.97
C THR A 939 -16.21 14.36 -2.08
N ALA A 940 -14.88 14.34 -1.96
CA ALA A 940 -13.99 13.60 -2.86
C ALA A 940 -14.25 12.08 -2.88
N PHE A 941 -14.97 11.55 -1.90
CA PHE A 941 -15.34 10.13 -1.78
C PHE A 941 -16.83 9.86 -2.05
N GLY A 942 -17.58 10.87 -2.52
CA GLY A 942 -19.02 10.77 -2.77
C GLY A 942 -19.87 11.50 -1.73
N LEU A 943 -21.14 11.09 -1.62
CA LEU A 943 -22.11 11.74 -0.74
C LEU A 943 -22.00 11.25 0.71
N VAL A 944 -21.91 12.18 1.65
CA VAL A 944 -21.91 11.90 3.10
C VAL A 944 -23.14 12.53 3.73
N GLU A 945 -23.89 11.78 4.53
CA GLU A 945 -25.05 12.27 5.27
C GLU A 945 -24.67 13.40 6.23
N ILE A 946 -25.40 14.52 6.17
CA ILE A 946 -25.09 15.75 6.93
C ILE A 946 -24.98 15.50 8.43
N ASP A 947 -25.84 14.64 8.99
CA ASP A 947 -25.84 14.38 10.43
C ASP A 947 -24.58 13.64 10.92
N ARG A 948 -23.81 13.02 10.02
CA ARG A 948 -22.52 12.40 10.34
C ARG A 948 -21.38 13.41 10.39
N VAL A 949 -21.58 14.56 9.74
CA VAL A 949 -20.57 15.61 9.55
C VAL A 949 -21.04 16.95 10.08
N SER A 950 -21.98 16.94 11.03
CA SER A 950 -22.55 18.15 11.63
C SER A 950 -21.50 19.06 12.25
N ASN A 951 -20.35 18.51 12.66
CA ASN A 951 -19.26 19.25 13.29
C ASN A 951 -18.20 19.75 12.30
N TRP A 952 -18.30 19.44 11.00
CA TRP A 952 -17.38 20.01 10.01
C TRP A 952 -17.66 21.50 9.82
N PRO A 953 -16.65 22.29 9.41
CA PRO A 953 -16.91 23.66 8.98
C PRO A 953 -17.86 23.65 7.78
N VAL A 954 -18.83 24.56 7.78
CA VAL A 954 -19.71 24.75 6.62
C VAL A 954 -18.96 25.51 5.53
N TYR A 955 -19.14 25.12 4.27
CA TYR A 955 -18.58 25.86 3.13
C TYR A 955 -19.63 26.70 2.43
N VAL A 956 -19.37 28.00 2.36
CA VAL A 956 -20.33 29.01 1.89
C VAL A 956 -19.65 30.14 1.13
N SER A 957 -20.43 30.98 0.46
CA SER A 957 -19.98 32.27 -0.08
C SER A 957 -19.95 33.37 0.99
N GLY A 958 -19.28 34.49 0.70
CA GLY A 958 -19.28 35.66 1.58
C GLY A 958 -20.69 36.21 1.86
N MET A 959 -21.57 36.20 0.86
CA MET A 959 -22.97 36.60 1.01
C MET A 959 -23.77 35.66 1.92
N GLN A 960 -23.54 34.35 1.82
CA GLN A 960 -24.15 33.35 2.69
C GLN A 960 -23.67 33.45 4.15
N ALA A 961 -22.38 33.74 4.36
CA ALA A 961 -21.81 34.00 5.69
C ALA A 961 -22.38 35.28 6.32
N ALA A 962 -22.51 36.36 5.53
CA ALA A 962 -23.12 37.61 5.98
C ALA A 962 -24.60 37.45 6.35
N ALA A 963 -25.37 36.67 5.57
CA ALA A 963 -26.77 36.37 5.89
C ALA A 963 -26.91 35.61 7.22
N TYR A 964 -26.04 34.62 7.46
CA TYR A 964 -25.98 33.92 8.75
C TYR A 964 -25.67 34.90 9.90
N ALA A 965 -24.68 35.78 9.75
CA ALA A 965 -24.34 36.78 10.76
C ALA A 965 -25.51 37.74 11.08
N ALA A 966 -26.25 38.16 10.05
CA ALA A 966 -27.42 39.03 10.20
C ALA A 966 -28.56 38.36 10.98
N GLU A 967 -28.85 37.09 10.72
CA GLU A 967 -29.85 36.32 11.49
C GLU A 967 -29.44 36.19 12.96
N ILE A 968 -28.19 35.84 13.23
CA ILE A 968 -27.69 35.72 14.61
C ILE A 968 -27.77 37.08 15.32
N SER A 969 -27.45 38.18 14.63
CA SER A 969 -27.60 39.54 15.13
C SER A 969 -29.03 39.85 15.55
N ALA A 970 -29.99 39.57 14.66
CA ALA A 970 -31.41 39.79 14.91
C ALA A 970 -31.92 38.94 16.09
N ARG A 971 -31.50 37.66 16.15
CA ARG A 971 -31.92 36.71 17.18
C ARG A 971 -31.40 37.07 18.57
N GLU A 972 -30.17 37.57 18.65
CA GLU A 972 -29.51 37.85 19.93
C GLU A 972 -29.59 39.32 20.36
N GLY A 973 -30.08 40.21 19.50
CA GLY A 973 -30.07 41.65 19.76
C GLY A 973 -28.65 42.22 19.91
N LYS A 974 -27.71 41.66 19.18
CA LYS A 974 -26.27 41.95 19.24
C LYS A 974 -25.71 42.20 17.84
N GLN A 975 -24.55 42.84 17.74
CA GLN A 975 -23.92 43.12 16.45
C GLN A 975 -22.91 42.02 16.10
N TRP A 976 -23.37 40.99 15.39
CA TRP A 976 -22.53 39.93 14.85
C TRP A 976 -22.20 40.19 13.38
N ARG A 977 -20.95 39.96 12.99
CA ARG A 977 -20.48 40.11 11.60
C ARG A 977 -19.31 39.17 11.30
N VAL A 978 -19.01 39.02 10.02
CA VAL A 978 -17.77 38.37 9.56
C VAL A 978 -16.57 39.29 9.91
N PRO A 979 -15.41 38.76 10.34
CA PRO A 979 -14.23 39.58 10.65
C PRO A 979 -13.68 40.30 9.42
N THR A 980 -13.02 41.43 9.65
CA THR A 980 -12.12 42.04 8.66
C THR A 980 -10.82 41.24 8.51
N GLU A 981 -10.08 41.44 7.42
CA GLU A 981 -8.73 40.88 7.21
C GLU A 981 -7.82 41.14 8.41
N ILE A 982 -7.81 42.39 8.92
CA ILE A 982 -6.93 42.79 10.02
C ILE A 982 -7.33 42.13 11.34
N GLU A 983 -8.63 42.00 11.64
CA GLU A 983 -9.10 41.28 12.83
C GLU A 983 -8.69 39.81 12.81
N LEU A 984 -8.89 39.15 11.66
CA LEU A 984 -8.52 37.74 11.51
C LEU A 984 -7.00 37.54 11.56
N GLN A 985 -6.21 38.43 10.96
CA GLN A 985 -4.74 38.40 11.04
C GLN A 985 -4.23 38.64 12.47
N CYS A 986 -4.86 39.54 13.23
CA CYS A 986 -4.54 39.72 14.65
C CYS A 986 -4.86 38.45 15.44
N ALA A 987 -6.01 37.81 15.20
CA ALA A 987 -6.34 36.54 15.85
C ALA A 987 -5.33 35.44 15.50
N ARG A 988 -4.98 35.27 14.23
CA ARG A 988 -3.96 34.31 13.78
C ARG A 988 -2.58 34.59 14.38
N THR A 989 -2.20 35.85 14.53
CA THR A 989 -0.89 36.22 15.09
C THR A 989 -0.82 36.03 16.60
N PHE A 990 -1.85 36.46 17.35
CA PHE A 990 -1.78 36.55 18.80
C PHE A 990 -2.50 35.42 19.54
N LEU A 991 -3.44 34.71 18.90
CA LEU A 991 -4.16 33.59 19.51
C LEU A 991 -3.62 32.23 19.07
N ALA A 992 -3.06 32.07 17.86
CA ALA A 992 -2.66 30.75 17.36
C ALA A 992 -1.72 29.99 18.31
N GLY A 993 -0.71 30.68 18.87
CA GLY A 993 0.23 30.09 19.82
C GLY A 993 -0.40 29.62 21.15
N LEU A 994 -1.53 30.21 21.56
CA LEU A 994 -2.24 29.83 22.79
C LEU A 994 -3.00 28.51 22.64
N PHE A 995 -3.32 28.11 21.41
CA PHE A 995 -4.05 26.87 21.10
C PHE A 995 -3.14 25.70 20.71
N LEU A 996 -1.81 25.88 20.69
CA LEU A 996 -0.83 24.83 20.41
C LEU A 996 -0.71 23.76 21.50
N ALA A 997 -1.39 23.92 22.64
CA ALA A 997 -1.30 23.04 23.80
C ALA A 997 -1.65 21.56 23.52
N ASN A 998 -2.43 21.27 22.46
CA ASN A 998 -2.88 19.91 22.14
C ASN A 998 -2.21 19.27 20.91
N ASN A 999 -1.21 19.91 20.30
CA ASN A 999 -0.37 19.24 19.30
C ASN A 999 -1.12 18.68 18.05
N MET A 1000 -2.32 19.15 17.72
CA MET A 1000 -3.02 18.71 16.50
C MET A 1000 -2.43 19.43 15.26
N PRO A 1001 -1.96 18.69 14.23
CA PRO A 1001 -1.38 19.32 13.04
C PRO A 1001 -2.46 19.97 12.18
N SER A 1002 -2.14 21.09 11.50
CA SER A 1002 -3.01 21.75 10.51
C SER A 1002 -3.56 20.78 9.46
N ASN A 1003 -4.84 20.91 9.08
CA ASN A 1003 -5.45 20.08 8.03
C ASN A 1003 -5.22 20.73 6.65
N VAL A 1004 -4.08 20.49 6.04
CA VAL A 1004 -3.67 21.04 4.73
C VAL A 1004 -3.04 19.94 3.87
N GLY A 1005 -2.84 20.20 2.57
CA GLY A 1005 -2.01 19.36 1.72
C GLY A 1005 -2.46 17.90 1.58
N PHE A 1006 -3.77 17.63 1.65
CA PHE A 1006 -4.37 16.29 1.53
C PHE A 1006 -4.05 15.34 2.68
N ILE A 1007 -3.63 15.85 3.86
CA ILE A 1007 -3.40 15.00 5.04
C ILE A 1007 -4.64 14.17 5.39
N SER A 1008 -5.83 14.75 5.24
CA SER A 1008 -7.09 14.06 5.56
C SER A 1008 -7.98 13.77 4.35
N TRP A 1009 -7.72 14.35 3.17
CA TRP A 1009 -8.60 14.33 1.98
C TRP A 1009 -10.03 14.90 2.14
N ILE A 1010 -10.38 15.35 3.35
CA ILE A 1010 -11.69 15.88 3.74
C ILE A 1010 -11.52 16.90 4.89
N PRO A 1011 -12.55 17.71 5.18
CA PRO A 1011 -12.59 18.51 6.41
C PRO A 1011 -12.54 17.61 7.64
N ARG A 1012 -12.07 18.15 8.77
CA ARG A 1012 -12.16 17.51 10.08
C ARG A 1012 -13.19 18.23 10.95
N ASP A 1013 -13.68 17.53 11.97
CA ASP A 1013 -14.51 18.15 13.01
C ASP A 1013 -13.80 19.37 13.61
N VAL A 1014 -14.53 20.48 13.76
CA VAL A 1014 -14.04 21.63 14.52
C VAL A 1014 -14.06 21.27 16.01
N GLY A 1015 -12.97 21.57 16.72
CA GLY A 1015 -12.81 21.26 18.15
C GLY A 1015 -12.64 22.51 19.01
N GLU A 1016 -12.61 22.36 20.35
CA GLU A 1016 -12.32 23.45 21.30
C GLU A 1016 -11.01 24.16 20.98
N ASN A 1017 -10.07 23.40 20.39
CA ASN A 1017 -8.71 23.79 20.09
C ASN A 1017 -8.41 23.75 18.58
N GLU A 1018 -9.41 23.92 17.71
CA GLU A 1018 -9.16 24.20 16.28
C GLU A 1018 -8.22 25.42 16.14
N GLY A 1019 -8.34 26.37 17.06
CA GLY A 1019 -7.50 27.55 17.13
C GLY A 1019 -7.65 28.40 15.86
N PHE A 1020 -6.56 29.06 15.48
CA PHE A 1020 -6.43 29.86 14.26
C PHE A 1020 -5.39 29.26 13.32
N LEU A 1021 -5.24 27.93 13.35
CA LEU A 1021 -4.33 27.19 12.49
C LEU A 1021 -4.83 27.21 11.03
N PRO A 1022 -3.93 27.19 10.03
CA PRO A 1022 -4.33 27.10 8.63
C PRO A 1022 -4.94 25.73 8.29
N GLY A 1023 -5.72 25.69 7.22
CA GLY A 1023 -6.39 24.49 6.72
C GLY A 1023 -7.86 24.36 7.13
N ASN A 1024 -8.42 23.16 6.95
CA ASN A 1024 -9.85 22.85 7.05
C ASN A 1024 -10.73 23.59 6.02
N GLY A 1025 -10.62 24.90 5.88
CA GLY A 1025 -11.33 25.71 4.89
C GLY A 1025 -10.90 27.16 4.98
N TRP A 1026 -10.82 27.85 3.84
CA TRP A 1026 -10.52 29.29 3.78
C TRP A 1026 -11.47 30.07 4.67
N GLU A 1027 -10.98 31.05 5.41
CA GLU A 1027 -11.79 31.90 6.27
C GLU A 1027 -12.16 33.19 5.55
N ILE A 1028 -13.46 33.37 5.35
CA ILE A 1028 -14.04 34.56 4.72
C ILE A 1028 -13.82 35.78 5.61
N THR A 1029 -13.44 36.90 5.00
CA THR A 1029 -13.40 38.22 5.64
C THR A 1029 -14.41 39.17 4.99
N SER A 1030 -14.74 40.26 5.68
CA SER A 1030 -15.53 41.36 5.12
C SER A 1030 -14.67 42.41 4.41
N THR A 1031 -13.38 42.14 4.19
CA THR A 1031 -12.44 43.08 3.57
C THR A 1031 -12.45 42.88 2.06
N GLU A 1032 -12.77 43.95 1.33
CA GLU A 1032 -12.72 43.95 -0.13
C GLU A 1032 -11.28 43.93 -0.65
N MET A 1033 -11.06 43.29 -1.79
CA MET A 1033 -9.77 43.31 -2.49
C MET A 1033 -9.63 44.60 -3.32
N VAL A 1034 -8.80 45.56 -2.87
CA VAL A 1034 -8.80 46.95 -3.39
C VAL A 1034 -7.77 47.24 -4.50
N GLU A 1035 -6.63 46.53 -4.60
CA GLU A 1035 -5.59 46.85 -5.60
C GLU A 1035 -5.63 45.95 -6.87
N HIS A 1036 -5.40 46.60 -8.03
CA HIS A 1036 -5.38 46.10 -9.42
C HIS A 1036 -6.68 45.74 -10.15
N ALA A 1037 -7.86 45.85 -9.52
CA ALA A 1037 -9.17 46.11 -10.12
C ALA A 1037 -10.24 45.90 -9.04
N GLY A 1038 -10.31 46.81 -8.06
CA GLY A 1038 -11.43 46.82 -7.11
C GLY A 1038 -12.74 47.00 -7.89
N ASP A 1039 -13.41 45.90 -8.18
CA ASP A 1039 -14.67 45.86 -8.92
C ASP A 1039 -15.88 45.95 -7.97
N GLY A 1040 -15.66 46.07 -6.65
CA GLY A 1040 -16.72 46.05 -5.64
C GLY A 1040 -17.20 44.64 -5.26
N LYS A 1041 -16.66 43.60 -5.91
CA LYS A 1041 -17.26 42.25 -5.89
C LYS A 1041 -16.44 41.22 -5.14
N HIS A 1042 -15.15 41.42 -4.93
CA HIS A 1042 -14.25 40.40 -4.36
C HIS A 1042 -13.93 40.64 -2.89
N ASP A 1043 -14.07 39.60 -2.07
CA ASP A 1043 -13.68 39.58 -0.66
C ASP A 1043 -12.40 38.77 -0.46
N VAL A 1044 -11.54 39.23 0.46
CA VAL A 1044 -10.33 38.52 0.88
C VAL A 1044 -10.71 37.31 1.72
N VAL A 1045 -10.03 36.18 1.48
CA VAL A 1045 -10.13 34.97 2.29
C VAL A 1045 -8.73 34.48 2.69
N LEU A 1046 -8.59 33.96 3.91
CA LEU A 1046 -7.28 33.61 4.49
C LEU A 1046 -7.21 32.15 4.96
N GLY A 1047 -6.00 31.59 5.02
CA GLY A 1047 -5.71 30.40 5.81
C GLY A 1047 -5.74 29.03 5.14
N GLY A 1048 -6.19 28.90 3.89
CA GLY A 1048 -6.17 27.63 3.17
C GLY A 1048 -7.27 26.63 3.58
N SER A 1049 -7.53 25.65 2.72
CA SER A 1049 -8.37 24.48 2.98
C SER A 1049 -7.54 23.21 3.18
N TRP A 1050 -8.21 22.07 3.41
CA TRP A 1050 -7.56 20.74 3.46
C TRP A 1050 -6.88 20.33 2.16
N ALA A 1051 -7.24 20.94 1.03
CA ALA A 1051 -6.65 20.69 -0.28
C ALA A 1051 -5.55 21.68 -0.66
N THR A 1052 -5.35 22.75 0.12
CA THR A 1052 -4.35 23.78 -0.18
C THR A 1052 -2.94 23.27 0.17
N ALA A 1053 -1.97 23.51 -0.72
CA ALA A 1053 -0.57 23.13 -0.46
C ALA A 1053 -0.02 23.87 0.78
N PRO A 1054 0.76 23.19 1.65
CA PRO A 1054 1.29 23.79 2.87
C PRO A 1054 2.04 25.10 2.66
N ARG A 1055 2.81 25.23 1.56
CA ARG A 1055 3.51 26.47 1.20
C ARG A 1055 2.60 27.70 1.18
N ILE A 1056 1.41 27.53 0.63
CA ILE A 1056 0.41 28.58 0.48
C ILE A 1056 -0.34 28.75 1.80
N ALA A 1057 -0.77 27.64 2.42
CA ALA A 1057 -1.61 27.69 3.61
C ALA A 1057 -0.90 28.29 4.84
N PHE A 1058 0.40 28.03 5.01
CA PHE A 1058 1.21 28.56 6.12
C PHE A 1058 1.82 29.95 5.87
N ARG A 1059 1.75 30.47 4.64
CA ARG A 1059 2.25 31.82 4.34
C ARG A 1059 1.24 32.85 4.84
N SER A 1060 1.54 33.50 5.97
CA SER A 1060 0.66 34.50 6.59
C SER A 1060 0.39 35.72 5.70
N THR A 1061 1.27 35.97 4.73
CA THR A 1061 1.18 37.05 3.76
C THR A 1061 0.28 36.71 2.56
N PHE A 1062 -0.06 35.43 2.35
CA PHE A 1062 -0.88 35.01 1.21
C PHE A 1062 -2.32 35.50 1.34
N ARG A 1063 -2.78 36.21 0.30
CA ARG A 1063 -4.13 36.75 0.21
C ARG A 1063 -4.83 36.08 -0.96
N ASN A 1064 -5.80 35.23 -0.66
CA ASN A 1064 -6.72 34.69 -1.66
C ASN A 1064 -7.99 35.55 -1.71
N TRP A 1065 -8.75 35.48 -2.80
CA TRP A 1065 -9.94 36.29 -2.99
C TRP A 1065 -10.93 35.61 -3.92
N TYR A 1066 -12.22 35.84 -3.68
CA TYR A 1066 -13.30 35.34 -4.52
C TYR A 1066 -14.41 36.37 -4.61
N GLN A 1067 -15.17 36.34 -5.71
CA GLN A 1067 -16.42 37.11 -5.79
C GLN A 1067 -17.31 36.72 -4.60
N ARG A 1068 -17.84 37.71 -3.89
CA ARG A 1068 -18.62 37.59 -2.65
C ARG A 1068 -19.78 36.59 -2.75
N VAL A 1069 -20.30 36.42 -3.96
CA VAL A 1069 -21.44 35.55 -4.28
C VAL A 1069 -21.04 34.14 -4.74
N TYR A 1070 -19.74 33.86 -4.97
CA TYR A 1070 -19.25 32.60 -5.51
C TYR A 1070 -19.27 31.47 -4.45
N PRO A 1071 -20.11 30.42 -4.59
CA PRO A 1071 -20.43 29.50 -3.49
C PRO A 1071 -19.67 28.17 -3.50
N PHE A 1072 -18.76 27.96 -4.46
CA PHE A 1072 -18.17 26.63 -4.72
C PHE A 1072 -16.87 26.37 -3.96
N VAL A 1073 -16.24 27.41 -3.41
CA VAL A 1073 -14.93 27.33 -2.75
C VAL A 1073 -15.06 26.55 -1.44
N PHE A 1074 -13.98 25.88 -1.05
CA PHE A 1074 -13.84 25.30 0.29
C PHE A 1074 -13.59 26.40 1.34
N SER A 1075 -14.54 27.33 1.48
CA SER A 1075 -14.47 28.50 2.35
C SER A 1075 -15.48 28.45 3.48
N GLY A 1076 -14.99 28.35 4.71
CA GLY A 1076 -15.77 28.53 5.93
C GLY A 1076 -15.66 29.96 6.47
N PHE A 1077 -16.19 30.17 7.68
CA PHE A 1077 -16.15 31.49 8.32
C PHE A 1077 -16.29 31.39 9.83
N ARG A 1078 -15.94 32.50 10.48
CA ARG A 1078 -16.17 32.79 11.90
C ARG A 1078 -16.89 34.11 12.01
N LEU A 1079 -17.52 34.33 13.16
CA LEU A 1079 -18.09 35.62 13.50
C LEU A 1079 -17.22 36.37 14.51
N VAL A 1080 -17.32 37.69 14.45
CA VAL A 1080 -16.96 38.60 15.53
C VAL A 1080 -18.22 39.23 16.10
N LEU A 1081 -18.17 39.50 17.40
CA LEU A 1081 -19.16 40.25 18.16
C LEU A 1081 -18.55 41.60 18.55
N ASP A 1082 -19.22 42.70 18.23
CA ASP A 1082 -18.88 44.03 18.73
C ASP A 1082 -19.75 44.35 19.96
N GLU A 1083 -19.11 44.65 21.10
CA GLU A 1083 -19.75 45.00 22.40
C GLU A 1083 -19.93 46.50 22.66
#